data_AF-A0A835U5P1-F1
#
_entry.id   AF-A0A835U5P1-F1
#
_cell.length_a   1.000
_cell.length_b   1.000
_cell.length_c   1.000
_cell.angle_alpha   90.00
_cell.angle_beta   90.00
_cell.angle_gamma   90.00
#
_symmetry.space_group_name_H-M   'P 1'
#
loop_
_entity.id
_entity.type
_entity.pdbx_description
1 polymer ?
#
loop_
_entity_poly.entity_id
_entity_poly.type
_entity_poly.pdbx_seq_one_letter_code
_entity_poly.pdbx_strand_id
1 'polypeptide(L)'
;MNWFTKILVPLWLLTSFHQCFLTPYYNEDVLFSLPHLEEENEDGVSILFYLQKIYPDEWKNFLERVNRESEEELKSDDELKEKLQLWASYRGQTLTRTVRGMMYYRKALELQSFLDMAKDEDLMKGYKALESALEEQSSGRSLWAQCQAVADMKFTYVVSCQQYGVQKRSGQQQAQDILRLMIKYPSLRIAYIDEVEIPREDRKMEKIYYSTLVKAALPGDDNSNDPVQNLDQVIYRIKLPGNSILGEGKPENQNHAIIFTRGEGLQTIDMNQETSFVTIGQRLLANPLRVRFHYGHPDVFDRLFHLARGGVSKASKIINLSEDIFAGFNSTLREGSVTHHEYLQVGKGRDVGLNQISLFEAKIANGNGEQTLSRDIYRLGHRFDFFRMMSCYFTTVGFYFSTLLTVLTVYVFLYGRLYLVLSGLEEGLATSRRFANNEPLQVALASQSFVQLGFLMALPMMMEIGLEKGFRKALSEFIMMQLQLASVFFTFSLGTKTHYYGRTLLHGGAEYRGTGRGFVVFHAKSPVAYIFITASMWFMVGTWLFAPFLFNPSGFEWQKIVDDWTDWNKWISNHGGIGVHAEKSWESWWEKEQEHLKYSGKRGTIAEILLAVRFFIYQYGLVYHLNITKDRSILVYGISWLVIVAILLVMKTVSVGRRRFSASFQLVFRLIKFLIFVTFVSILIILIVFAKMTFQDTIVCLLAFLPTGWGLLLIAQACKPALRNFGLWGSVRALARGYEMTIGLLLFSPIAFLAWFPFVSEFQTRMLFNQAFSRGLQISRILGGHKKDRARNNKD
;
A
#
# COMPACT_ATOMS: atom_id res chain seq x y z
N MET A 1 15.67 30.14 16.86
CA MET A 1 14.33 29.96 17.48
C MET A 1 13.80 28.53 17.37
N ASN A 2 13.58 27.95 16.18
CA ASN A 2 12.87 26.64 16.00
C ASN A 2 13.38 25.40 16.77
N TRP A 3 14.58 25.41 17.35
CA TRP A 3 15.08 24.27 18.15
C TRP A 3 14.52 24.25 19.58
N PHE A 4 14.40 25.41 20.23
CA PHE A 4 13.95 25.52 21.62
C PHE A 4 12.50 25.02 21.81
N THR A 5 11.57 25.53 21.01
CA THR A 5 10.14 25.19 21.12
C THR A 5 9.84 23.72 20.79
N LYS A 6 10.60 23.08 19.91
CA LYS A 6 10.34 21.70 19.46
C LYS A 6 10.84 20.62 20.41
N ILE A 7 11.71 20.96 21.37
CA ILE A 7 12.12 20.07 22.46
C ILE A 7 11.35 20.41 23.74
N LEU A 8 11.15 21.70 24.05
CA LEU A 8 10.52 22.13 25.29
C LEU A 8 9.01 21.82 25.39
N VAL A 9 8.25 21.78 24.29
CA VAL A 9 6.81 21.44 24.37
C VAL A 9 6.60 19.96 24.80
N PRO A 10 7.27 18.97 24.20
CA PRO A 10 7.29 17.61 24.76
C PRO A 10 7.82 17.53 26.20
N LEU A 11 8.94 18.21 26.51
CA LEU A 11 9.49 18.19 27.88
C LEU A 11 8.53 18.79 28.92
N TRP A 12 7.82 19.88 28.60
CA TRP A 12 6.89 20.53 29.53
C TRP A 12 5.64 19.69 29.81
N LEU A 13 5.21 18.86 28.85
CA LEU A 13 4.19 17.83 29.08
C LEU A 13 4.73 16.69 29.96
N LEU A 14 5.97 16.25 29.73
CA LEU A 14 6.65 15.18 30.48
C LEU A 14 7.03 15.58 31.91
N THR A 15 7.35 16.85 32.18
CA THR A 15 7.59 17.33 33.55
C THR A 15 6.29 17.35 34.36
N SER A 16 5.18 17.75 33.74
CA SER A 16 3.87 17.81 34.40
C SER A 16 3.31 16.40 34.68
N PHE A 17 3.14 15.56 33.65
CA PHE A 17 2.37 14.31 33.73
C PHE A 17 3.23 13.05 33.51
N HIS A 18 2.79 11.90 34.05
CA HIS A 18 3.37 10.61 33.63
C HIS A 18 2.84 10.26 32.24
N GLN A 19 3.77 10.00 31.31
CA GLN A 19 3.48 9.67 29.92
C GLN A 19 3.88 8.22 29.64
N CYS A 20 2.91 7.42 29.22
CA CYS A 20 3.17 6.08 28.68
C CYS A 20 3.18 6.11 27.15
N PHE A 21 4.16 5.44 26.56
CA PHE A 21 4.28 5.24 25.12
C PHE A 21 3.85 3.81 24.77
N LEU A 22 3.12 3.63 23.66
CA LEU A 22 2.62 2.33 23.20
C LEU A 22 2.87 2.14 21.69
N THR A 23 3.78 1.23 21.32
CA THR A 23 4.08 0.93 19.91
C THR A 23 3.50 -0.43 19.51
N PRO A 24 2.47 -0.51 18.64
CA PRO A 24 2.04 -1.77 18.04
C PRO A 24 3.02 -2.26 16.97
N TYR A 25 3.56 -3.45 17.19
CA TYR A 25 4.41 -4.24 16.29
C TYR A 25 3.72 -5.59 16.00
N TYR A 26 3.93 -6.19 14.84
CA TYR A 26 3.26 -7.44 14.47
C TYR A 26 4.22 -8.61 14.21
N ASN A 27 5.01 -8.52 13.14
CA ASN A 27 5.90 -9.59 12.66
C ASN A 27 6.93 -9.03 11.65
N GLU A 28 7.25 -7.74 11.75
CA GLU A 28 8.27 -7.08 10.94
C GLU A 28 9.67 -7.49 11.44
N ASP A 29 10.69 -7.46 10.59
CA ASP A 29 12.03 -7.78 11.09
C ASP A 29 12.56 -6.69 12.04
N VAL A 30 13.30 -7.15 13.04
CA VAL A 30 13.65 -6.34 14.22
C VAL A 30 15.07 -5.82 14.09
N LEU A 31 16.01 -6.72 13.78
CA LEU A 31 17.37 -6.40 13.36
C LEU A 31 17.60 -6.94 11.94
N PHE A 32 18.50 -6.32 11.20
CA PHE A 32 19.09 -6.94 10.02
C PHE A 32 20.15 -7.96 10.46
N SER A 33 20.06 -9.19 9.97
CA SER A 33 21.15 -10.18 10.10
C SER A 33 22.32 -9.79 9.18
N LEU A 34 23.54 -10.20 9.52
CA LEU A 34 24.72 -9.89 8.69
C LEU A 34 24.59 -10.42 7.24
N PRO A 35 24.13 -11.67 6.99
CA PRO A 35 23.95 -12.16 5.62
C PRO A 35 22.98 -11.31 4.79
N HIS A 36 21.89 -10.82 5.38
CA HIS A 36 20.91 -9.99 4.67
C HIS A 36 21.39 -8.54 4.46
N LEU A 37 22.38 -8.07 5.21
CA LEU A 37 23.07 -6.80 4.91
C LEU A 37 24.02 -6.91 3.72
N GLU A 38 24.59 -8.10 3.51
CA GLU A 38 25.59 -8.40 2.48
C GLU A 38 24.99 -9.01 1.21
N GLU A 39 23.76 -9.54 1.26
CA GLU A 39 22.99 -10.09 0.15
C GLU A 39 22.92 -9.09 -1.04
N GLU A 40 23.75 -9.33 -2.08
CA GLU A 40 23.71 -8.58 -3.33
C GLU A 40 22.37 -8.84 -4.03
N ASN A 41 21.62 -7.77 -4.35
CA ASN A 41 20.41 -7.86 -5.17
C ASN A 41 20.75 -8.23 -6.63
N GLU A 42 19.73 -8.33 -7.48
CA GLU A 42 19.89 -8.67 -8.92
C GLU A 42 20.77 -7.69 -9.73
N ASP A 43 21.03 -6.48 -9.20
CA ASP A 43 21.93 -5.47 -9.78
C ASP A 43 23.35 -5.48 -9.18
N GLY A 44 23.65 -6.41 -8.25
CA GLY A 44 24.92 -6.48 -7.53
C GLY A 44 25.06 -5.47 -6.38
N VAL A 45 23.96 -5.04 -5.77
CA VAL A 45 23.91 -4.02 -4.71
C VAL A 45 23.35 -4.62 -3.41
N SER A 46 24.15 -4.58 -2.34
CA SER A 46 23.73 -5.00 -1.00
C SER A 46 23.09 -3.86 -0.20
N ILE A 47 22.31 -4.22 0.84
CA ILE A 47 21.67 -3.24 1.73
C ILE A 47 22.70 -2.37 2.45
N LEU A 48 23.83 -2.96 2.88
CA LEU A 48 24.92 -2.21 3.53
C LEU A 48 25.54 -1.17 2.61
N PHE A 49 25.90 -1.55 1.37
CA PHE A 49 26.43 -0.61 0.38
C PHE A 49 25.45 0.54 0.09
N TYR A 50 24.16 0.21 -0.09
CA TYR A 50 23.12 1.20 -0.31
C TYR A 50 23.02 2.21 0.86
N LEU A 51 23.01 1.73 2.10
CA LEU A 51 22.97 2.58 3.30
C LEU A 51 24.22 3.48 3.43
N GLN A 52 25.42 2.95 3.13
CA GLN A 52 26.66 3.73 3.09
C GLN A 52 26.60 4.86 2.06
N LYS A 53 25.97 4.64 0.89
CA LYS A 53 25.84 5.67 -0.16
C LYS A 53 24.80 6.74 0.13
N ILE A 54 23.75 6.45 0.90
CA ILE A 54 22.76 7.48 1.30
C ILE A 54 23.23 8.26 2.54
N TYR A 55 23.97 7.64 3.45
CA TYR A 55 24.40 8.25 4.71
C TYR A 55 25.93 8.29 4.88
N PRO A 56 26.70 8.88 3.93
CA PRO A 56 28.17 8.81 3.93
C PRO A 56 28.78 9.46 5.18
N ASP A 57 28.26 10.62 5.60
CA ASP A 57 28.73 11.32 6.79
C ASP A 57 28.42 10.53 8.07
N GLU A 58 27.25 9.89 8.16
CA GLU A 58 26.88 9.09 9.33
C GLU A 58 27.55 7.70 9.38
N TRP A 59 28.09 7.24 8.25
CA TRP A 59 28.98 6.08 8.17
C TRP A 59 30.38 6.45 8.66
N LYS A 60 30.95 7.57 8.20
CA LYS A 60 32.23 8.09 8.72
C LYS A 60 32.15 8.33 10.24
N ASN A 61 31.10 9.02 10.69
CA ASN A 61 30.85 9.27 12.12
C ASN A 61 30.47 7.99 12.91
N PHE A 62 30.39 6.83 12.27
CA PHE A 62 30.25 5.53 12.93
C PHE A 62 31.59 4.81 13.02
N LEU A 63 32.35 4.75 11.93
CA LEU A 63 33.74 4.25 11.91
C LEU A 63 34.60 4.98 12.96
N GLU A 64 34.51 6.31 13.02
CA GLU A 64 35.18 7.14 14.03
C GLU A 64 34.83 6.74 15.48
N ARG A 65 33.54 6.51 15.77
CA ARG A 65 33.07 6.10 17.11
C ARG A 65 33.37 4.64 17.46
N VAL A 66 33.73 3.82 16.48
CA VAL A 66 34.17 2.43 16.66
C VAL A 66 35.71 2.31 16.62
N ASN A 67 36.40 3.39 16.24
CA ASN A 67 37.85 3.47 16.09
C ASN A 67 38.42 2.39 15.14
N ARG A 68 37.82 2.28 13.95
CA ARG A 68 38.18 1.35 12.86
C ARG A 68 38.10 2.05 11.52
N GLU A 69 38.91 1.64 10.55
CA GLU A 69 38.98 2.31 9.23
C GLU A 69 38.30 1.51 8.10
N SER A 70 38.33 0.18 8.15
CA SER A 70 37.70 -0.69 7.13
C SER A 70 36.41 -1.38 7.59
N GLU A 71 35.63 -1.86 6.62
CA GLU A 71 34.43 -2.68 6.87
C GLU A 71 34.78 -4.10 7.35
N GLU A 72 35.90 -4.66 6.87
CA GLU A 72 36.38 -6.01 7.24
C GLU A 72 36.75 -6.09 8.74
N GLU A 73 37.37 -5.03 9.29
CA GLU A 73 37.64 -4.92 10.73
C GLU A 73 36.36 -5.10 11.58
N LEU A 74 35.22 -4.57 11.14
CA LEU A 74 33.93 -4.68 11.84
C LEU A 74 33.35 -6.11 11.83
N LYS A 75 33.85 -6.99 10.96
CA LYS A 75 33.41 -8.38 10.81
C LYS A 75 34.29 -9.38 11.56
N SER A 76 35.39 -8.93 12.16
CA SER A 76 36.30 -9.78 12.95
C SER A 76 35.75 -10.11 14.35
N ASP A 77 35.05 -9.15 14.98
CA ASP A 77 34.60 -9.19 16.37
C ASP A 77 33.06 -9.18 16.45
N ASP A 78 32.48 -10.04 17.30
CA ASP A 78 31.03 -10.16 17.46
C ASP A 78 30.38 -8.92 18.08
N GLU A 79 31.09 -8.16 18.93
CA GLU A 79 30.58 -6.89 19.47
C GLU A 79 30.53 -5.81 18.37
N LEU A 80 31.47 -5.85 17.42
CA LEU A 80 31.50 -4.96 16.26
C LEU A 80 30.44 -5.34 15.22
N LYS A 81 30.17 -6.64 15.03
CA LYS A 81 29.03 -7.13 14.24
C LYS A 81 27.70 -6.63 14.80
N GLU A 82 27.48 -6.69 16.13
CA GLU A 82 26.25 -6.13 16.72
C GLU A 82 26.16 -4.61 16.48
N LYS A 83 27.26 -3.86 16.69
CA LYS A 83 27.30 -2.41 16.44
C LYS A 83 26.97 -2.07 14.98
N LEU A 84 27.44 -2.87 14.01
CA LEU A 84 27.15 -2.73 12.58
C LEU A 84 25.69 -3.08 12.24
N GLN A 85 25.19 -4.23 12.70
CA GLN A 85 23.80 -4.65 12.54
C GLN A 85 22.84 -3.61 13.12
N LEU A 86 23.15 -3.05 14.30
CA LEU A 86 22.41 -1.97 14.90
C LEU A 86 22.50 -0.67 14.10
N TRP A 87 23.67 -0.27 13.60
CA TRP A 87 23.82 0.91 12.75
C TRP A 87 22.90 0.84 11.52
N ALA A 88 22.85 -0.31 10.84
CA ALA A 88 21.95 -0.51 9.71
C ALA A 88 20.47 -0.59 10.14
N SER A 89 20.17 -1.31 11.22
CA SER A 89 18.81 -1.49 11.75
C SER A 89 18.21 -0.18 12.27
N TYR A 90 19.01 0.74 12.80
CA TYR A 90 18.56 2.09 13.16
C TYR A 90 18.18 2.97 11.94
N ARG A 91 18.39 2.50 10.70
CA ARG A 91 18.00 3.20 9.47
C ARG A 91 16.91 2.46 8.72
N GLY A 92 17.07 1.17 8.47
CA GLY A 92 16.07 0.34 7.78
C GLY A 92 14.96 -0.23 8.68
N GLN A 93 15.31 -0.81 9.83
CA GLN A 93 14.36 -1.59 10.62
C GLN A 93 13.45 -0.73 11.51
N THR A 94 12.16 -1.05 11.48
CA THR A 94 11.11 -0.18 12.03
C THR A 94 11.05 -0.21 13.57
N LEU A 95 11.08 -1.40 14.18
CA LEU A 95 11.00 -1.53 15.64
C LEU A 95 12.25 -0.98 16.32
N THR A 96 13.43 -1.47 15.94
CA THR A 96 14.72 -1.07 16.55
C THR A 96 14.97 0.44 16.46
N ARG A 97 14.70 1.09 15.33
CA ARG A 97 14.80 2.56 15.22
C ARG A 97 13.80 3.27 16.13
N THR A 98 12.54 2.84 16.17
CA THR A 98 11.50 3.48 17.00
C THR A 98 11.79 3.30 18.49
N VAL A 99 12.24 2.11 18.91
CA VAL A 99 12.62 1.83 20.30
C VAL A 99 13.78 2.72 20.73
N ARG A 100 14.88 2.79 19.95
CA ARG A 100 15.97 3.73 20.22
C ARG A 100 15.49 5.18 20.27
N GLY A 101 14.63 5.58 19.34
CA GLY A 101 14.05 6.92 19.27
C GLY A 101 13.30 7.30 20.54
N MET A 102 12.44 6.41 21.05
CA MET A 102 11.65 6.69 22.25
C MET A 102 12.48 6.63 23.54
N MET A 103 13.49 5.76 23.60
CA MET A 103 14.40 5.69 24.76
C MET A 103 15.30 6.94 24.89
N TYR A 104 15.41 7.79 23.87
CA TYR A 104 16.03 9.11 24.03
C TYR A 104 15.19 10.07 24.90
N TYR A 105 13.86 9.95 24.95
CA TYR A 105 13.07 10.74 25.92
C TYR A 105 13.37 10.33 27.36
N ARG A 106 13.61 9.04 27.63
CA ARG A 106 14.08 8.58 28.95
C ARG A 106 15.47 9.16 29.28
N LYS A 107 16.44 9.08 28.34
CA LYS A 107 17.76 9.71 28.54
C LYS A 107 17.69 11.24 28.72
N ALA A 108 16.74 11.91 28.08
CA ALA A 108 16.49 13.34 28.29
C ALA A 108 15.90 13.63 29.69
N LEU A 109 15.03 12.76 30.20
CA LEU A 109 14.50 12.85 31.57
C LEU A 109 15.54 12.50 32.64
N GLU A 110 16.44 11.54 32.39
CA GLU A 110 17.61 11.25 33.25
C GLU A 110 18.55 12.47 33.32
N LEU A 111 18.84 13.10 32.16
CA LEU A 111 19.65 14.33 32.10
C LEU A 111 18.95 15.52 32.77
N GLN A 112 17.63 15.67 32.58
CA GLN A 112 16.89 16.75 33.22
C GLN A 112 16.82 16.56 34.73
N SER A 113 16.49 15.36 35.24
CA SER A 113 16.48 15.11 36.68
C SER A 113 17.86 15.26 37.31
N PHE A 114 18.94 14.94 36.58
CA PHE A 114 20.29 15.31 36.99
C PHE A 114 20.48 16.83 37.10
N LEU A 115 20.10 17.61 36.09
CA LEU A 115 20.23 19.08 36.13
C LEU A 115 19.35 19.73 37.22
N ASP A 116 18.19 19.15 37.53
CA ASP A 116 17.26 19.62 38.57
C ASP A 116 17.67 19.18 39.99
N MET A 117 18.55 18.17 40.15
CA MET A 117 18.94 17.58 41.46
C MET A 117 20.43 17.65 41.79
N ALA A 118 21.31 17.94 40.83
CA ALA A 118 22.76 18.01 41.04
C ALA A 118 23.18 19.25 41.82
N LYS A 119 24.28 19.12 42.57
CA LYS A 119 24.98 20.24 43.19
C LYS A 119 26.07 20.76 42.25
N ASP A 120 26.57 21.96 42.50
CA ASP A 120 27.60 22.61 41.67
C ASP A 120 28.84 21.73 41.44
N GLU A 121 29.28 20.97 42.46
CA GLU A 121 30.39 20.02 42.34
C GLU A 121 30.14 18.89 41.33
N ASP A 122 28.90 18.40 41.23
CA ASP A 122 28.52 17.31 40.32
C ASP A 122 28.21 17.84 38.92
N LEU A 123 27.64 19.05 38.82
CA LEU A 123 27.52 19.81 37.58
C LEU A 123 28.90 20.05 36.94
N MET A 124 29.92 20.38 37.74
CA MET A 124 31.29 20.59 37.27
C MET A 124 32.01 19.30 36.84
N LYS A 125 31.69 18.14 37.44
CA LYS A 125 32.13 16.82 36.94
C LYS A 125 31.43 16.44 35.63
N GLY A 126 30.17 16.86 35.48
CA GLY A 126 29.35 16.70 34.29
C GLY A 126 28.70 15.31 34.18
N TYR A 127 27.53 15.28 33.53
CA TYR A 127 26.65 14.09 33.43
C TYR A 127 27.35 12.78 33.04
N LYS A 128 28.31 12.84 32.10
CA LYS A 128 29.04 11.63 31.64
C LYS A 128 29.91 10.99 32.73
N ALA A 129 30.43 11.77 33.69
CA ALA A 129 31.24 11.23 34.78
C ALA A 129 30.42 10.33 35.73
N LEU A 130 29.11 10.57 35.85
CA LEU A 130 28.21 9.71 36.61
C LEU A 130 27.83 8.42 35.85
N GLU A 131 27.77 8.46 34.51
CA GLU A 131 27.53 7.25 33.70
C GLU A 131 28.71 6.26 33.81
N SER A 132 29.95 6.75 34.01
CA SER A 132 31.13 5.94 34.34
C SER A 132 31.27 5.55 35.82
N ALA A 133 30.62 6.26 36.75
CA ALA A 133 30.76 6.00 38.20
C ALA A 133 30.00 4.73 38.69
N LEU A 134 29.42 3.96 37.77
CA LEU A 134 28.71 2.72 38.06
C LEU A 134 29.60 1.58 38.59
N GLU A 135 30.91 1.64 38.35
CA GLU A 135 31.84 0.52 38.64
C GLU A 135 32.53 0.60 40.01
N GLU A 136 32.56 1.78 40.67
CA GLU A 136 33.44 2.01 41.84
C GLU A 136 32.76 2.17 43.21
N GLN A 137 31.44 2.43 43.32
CA GLN A 137 30.81 2.76 44.61
C GLN A 137 29.56 1.94 44.95
N SER A 138 29.72 1.03 45.91
CA SER A 138 28.72 0.02 46.32
C SER A 138 27.91 0.34 47.59
N SER A 139 28.04 1.54 48.17
CA SER A 139 27.62 1.81 49.56
C SER A 139 26.72 3.04 49.79
N GLY A 140 26.22 3.71 48.74
CA GLY A 140 25.35 4.88 48.88
C GLY A 140 24.32 5.03 47.75
N ARG A 141 23.18 5.67 48.04
CA ARG A 141 22.15 6.02 47.03
C ARG A 141 22.68 7.11 46.10
N SER A 142 23.42 6.72 45.07
CA SER A 142 23.99 7.62 44.08
C SER A 142 22.94 8.58 43.50
N LEU A 143 23.36 9.81 43.19
CA LEU A 143 22.52 10.79 42.50
C LEU A 143 21.94 10.20 41.22
N TRP A 144 22.73 9.40 40.50
CA TRP A 144 22.34 8.62 39.34
C TRP A 144 21.10 7.73 39.58
N ALA A 145 21.12 6.88 40.61
CA ALA A 145 19.98 6.01 40.92
C ALA A 145 18.69 6.79 41.25
N GLN A 146 18.81 8.00 41.81
CA GLN A 146 17.68 8.89 42.05
C GLN A 146 17.15 9.50 40.73
N CYS A 147 18.04 9.93 39.84
CA CYS A 147 17.70 10.44 38.51
C CYS A 147 16.98 9.39 37.66
N GLN A 148 17.46 8.13 37.69
CA GLN A 148 16.83 7.00 37.02
C GLN A 148 15.43 6.69 37.61
N ALA A 149 15.29 6.71 38.94
CA ALA A 149 13.99 6.51 39.57
C ALA A 149 12.97 7.59 39.18
N VAL A 150 13.38 8.87 39.10
CA VAL A 150 12.52 9.96 38.60
C VAL A 150 12.13 9.74 37.13
N ALA A 151 13.08 9.33 36.28
CA ALA A 151 12.80 9.04 34.88
C ALA A 151 11.80 7.88 34.71
N ASP A 152 11.98 6.76 35.41
CA ASP A 152 11.05 5.62 35.36
C ASP A 152 9.71 5.87 36.08
N MET A 153 9.64 6.86 36.98
CA MET A 153 8.36 7.38 37.52
C MET A 153 7.58 8.26 36.53
N LYS A 154 8.23 8.80 35.48
CA LYS A 154 7.61 9.71 34.50
C LYS A 154 7.43 9.09 33.11
N PHE A 155 8.30 8.15 32.73
CA PHE A 155 8.33 7.49 31.43
C PHE A 155 8.06 6.00 31.59
N THR A 156 7.16 5.46 30.77
CA THR A 156 6.98 4.00 30.61
C THR A 156 6.76 3.69 29.14
N TYR A 157 7.41 2.64 28.62
CA TYR A 157 7.31 2.29 27.21
C TYR A 157 6.93 0.82 27.02
N VAL A 158 5.78 0.60 26.39
CA VAL A 158 5.25 -0.71 26.04
C VAL A 158 5.30 -0.89 24.52
N VAL A 159 5.89 -1.97 24.04
CA VAL A 159 5.68 -2.46 22.68
C VAL A 159 4.66 -3.58 22.75
N SER A 160 3.59 -3.50 21.95
CA SER A 160 2.66 -4.60 21.79
C SER A 160 3.10 -5.48 20.63
N CYS A 161 3.39 -6.74 20.92
CA CYS A 161 3.85 -7.75 19.98
C CYS A 161 3.02 -9.03 20.20
N GLN A 162 1.78 -9.03 19.70
CA GLN A 162 0.86 -10.17 19.89
C GLN A 162 1.45 -11.54 19.50
N GLN A 163 2.37 -11.60 18.53
CA GLN A 163 3.03 -12.84 18.09
C GLN A 163 4.18 -13.32 19.00
N TYR A 164 4.68 -12.53 19.96
CA TYR A 164 5.93 -12.82 20.70
C TYR A 164 5.90 -14.20 21.38
N GLY A 165 4.78 -14.59 21.98
CA GLY A 165 4.63 -15.90 22.64
C GLY A 165 4.74 -17.08 21.66
N VAL A 166 4.27 -16.90 20.41
CA VAL A 166 4.42 -17.89 19.34
C VAL A 166 5.86 -17.89 18.82
N GLN A 167 6.42 -16.72 18.52
CA GLN A 167 7.80 -16.55 18.05
C GLN A 167 8.81 -17.17 19.03
N LYS A 168 8.63 -16.95 20.35
CA LYS A 168 9.44 -17.56 21.42
C LYS A 168 9.30 -19.08 21.44
N ARG A 169 8.07 -19.62 21.44
CA ARG A 169 7.84 -21.09 21.39
C ARG A 169 8.40 -21.76 20.12
N SER A 170 8.44 -21.04 19.00
CA SER A 170 9.00 -21.51 17.73
C SER A 170 10.48 -21.18 17.53
N GLY A 171 11.17 -20.59 18.52
CA GLY A 171 12.61 -20.28 18.45
C GLY A 171 13.00 -19.24 17.39
N GLN A 172 12.06 -18.42 16.92
CA GLN A 172 12.28 -17.50 15.79
C GLN A 172 13.22 -16.34 16.15
N GLN A 173 14.02 -15.88 15.20
CA GLN A 173 15.02 -14.82 15.41
C GLN A 173 14.38 -13.52 15.94
N GLN A 174 13.18 -13.16 15.48
CA GLN A 174 12.46 -11.98 15.93
C GLN A 174 12.26 -11.95 17.45
N ALA A 175 12.02 -13.10 18.10
CA ALA A 175 11.90 -13.17 19.56
C ALA A 175 13.25 -12.94 20.26
N GLN A 176 14.35 -13.45 19.70
CA GLN A 176 15.70 -13.23 20.22
C GLN A 176 16.12 -11.75 20.09
N ASP A 177 15.78 -11.11 18.97
CA ASP A 177 16.08 -9.70 18.73
C ASP A 177 15.20 -8.76 19.58
N ILE A 178 13.95 -9.13 19.85
CA ILE A 178 13.10 -8.43 20.84
C ILE A 178 13.67 -8.58 22.27
N LEU A 179 14.16 -9.76 22.64
CA LEU A 179 14.83 -9.98 23.92
C LEU A 179 16.12 -9.15 24.05
N ARG A 180 16.95 -9.09 23.00
CA ARG A 180 18.12 -8.19 22.92
C ARG A 180 17.72 -6.72 23.14
N LEU A 181 16.62 -6.26 22.53
CA LEU A 181 16.10 -4.91 22.78
C LEU A 181 15.62 -4.69 24.22
N MET A 182 15.00 -5.68 24.87
CA MET A 182 14.62 -5.59 26.29
C MET A 182 15.83 -5.49 27.22
N ILE A 183 16.88 -6.28 26.96
CA ILE A 183 18.14 -6.24 27.73
C ILE A 183 18.84 -4.89 27.55
N LYS A 184 18.92 -4.40 26.31
CA LYS A 184 19.56 -3.11 25.96
C LYS A 184 18.81 -1.89 26.50
N TYR A 185 17.52 -2.03 26.80
CA TYR A 185 16.65 -0.94 27.28
C TYR A 185 15.80 -1.41 28.47
N PRO A 186 16.33 -1.42 29.71
CA PRO A 186 15.67 -2.04 30.88
C PRO A 186 14.29 -1.49 31.28
N SER A 187 13.84 -0.37 30.72
CA SER A 187 12.49 0.19 30.92
C SER A 187 11.49 -0.15 29.79
N LEU A 188 11.95 -0.82 28.73
CA LEU A 188 11.10 -1.40 27.69
C LEU A 188 10.29 -2.57 28.24
N ARG A 189 9.00 -2.62 27.92
CA ARG A 189 8.10 -3.73 28.25
C ARG A 189 7.49 -4.29 26.97
N ILE A 190 7.38 -5.61 26.87
CA ILE A 190 6.69 -6.26 25.75
C ILE A 190 5.37 -6.82 26.25
N ALA A 191 4.27 -6.42 25.61
CA ALA A 191 2.95 -7.00 25.81
C ALA A 191 2.67 -7.99 24.68
N TYR A 192 2.18 -9.19 24.96
CA TYR A 192 1.84 -10.19 23.94
C TYR A 192 0.61 -11.03 24.30
N ILE A 193 0.08 -11.75 23.30
CA ILE A 193 -1.00 -12.73 23.51
C ILE A 193 -0.34 -14.10 23.70
N ASP A 194 -0.62 -14.71 24.84
CA ASP A 194 -0.18 -16.06 25.17
C ASP A 194 -1.31 -17.06 24.99
N GLU A 195 -1.03 -18.16 24.27
CA GLU A 195 -1.94 -19.28 24.08
C GLU A 195 -1.45 -20.46 24.93
N VAL A 196 -2.33 -20.99 25.78
CA VAL A 196 -2.11 -22.21 26.55
C VAL A 196 -3.18 -23.23 26.18
N GLU A 197 -2.76 -24.45 25.85
CA GLU A 197 -3.67 -25.57 25.64
C GLU A 197 -3.80 -26.34 26.95
N ILE A 198 -5.01 -26.41 27.51
CA ILE A 198 -5.30 -27.15 28.74
C ILE A 198 -6.21 -28.35 28.40
N PRO A 199 -5.90 -29.56 28.87
CA PRO A 199 -6.77 -30.72 28.67
C PRO A 199 -8.06 -30.56 29.49
N ARG A 200 -9.19 -30.58 28.79
CA ARG A 200 -10.54 -30.63 29.38
C ARG A 200 -10.90 -32.07 29.73
N GLU A 201 -11.82 -32.25 30.68
CA GLU A 201 -12.32 -33.55 31.16
C GLU A 201 -12.78 -34.47 30.01
N ASP A 202 -13.36 -33.91 28.95
CA ASP A 202 -13.77 -34.59 27.70
C ASP A 202 -12.61 -35.10 26.81
N ARG A 203 -11.35 -35.09 27.29
CA ARG A 203 -10.10 -35.32 26.53
C ARG A 203 -9.87 -34.39 25.32
N LYS A 204 -10.59 -33.27 25.25
CA LYS A 204 -10.38 -32.23 24.24
C LYS A 204 -9.42 -31.17 24.79
N MET A 205 -8.50 -30.67 23.97
CA MET A 205 -7.71 -29.50 24.34
C MET A 205 -8.58 -28.23 24.24
N GLU A 206 -8.59 -27.42 25.30
CA GLU A 206 -9.20 -26.10 25.30
C GLU A 206 -8.09 -25.03 25.24
N LYS A 207 -8.13 -24.17 24.21
CA LYS A 207 -7.20 -23.04 24.08
C LYS A 207 -7.66 -21.89 24.98
N ILE A 208 -6.85 -21.57 25.98
CA ILE A 208 -7.04 -20.43 26.86
C ILE A 208 -6.02 -19.34 26.52
N TYR A 209 -6.51 -18.11 26.47
CA TYR A 209 -5.78 -16.94 26.00
C TYR A 209 -5.48 -16.01 27.17
N TYR A 210 -4.27 -15.44 27.20
CA TYR A 210 -3.85 -14.45 28.19
C TYR A 210 -3.22 -13.23 27.51
N SER A 211 -3.51 -12.03 27.98
CA SER A 211 -2.66 -10.86 27.72
C SER A 211 -1.53 -10.87 28.75
N THR A 212 -0.28 -10.84 28.30
CA THR A 212 0.91 -11.01 29.16
C THR A 212 1.89 -9.87 28.95
N LEU A 213 2.48 -9.37 30.05
CA LEU A 213 3.51 -8.31 30.03
C LEU A 213 4.83 -8.86 30.58
N VAL A 214 5.92 -8.69 29.83
CA VAL A 214 7.29 -9.08 30.22
C VAL A 214 8.28 -7.90 30.23
N LYS A 215 9.37 -8.08 30.97
CA LYS A 215 10.63 -7.32 30.90
C LYS A 215 11.81 -8.28 30.76
N ALA A 216 13.00 -7.79 30.42
CA ALA A 216 14.22 -8.55 30.68
C ALA A 216 14.42 -8.76 32.20
N ALA A 217 14.87 -9.95 32.58
CA ALA A 217 15.57 -10.17 33.83
C ALA A 217 16.99 -9.58 33.71
N LEU A 218 17.47 -8.91 34.77
CA LEU A 218 18.86 -8.46 34.85
C LEU A 218 19.66 -9.52 35.62
N PRO A 219 20.93 -9.78 35.26
CA PRO A 219 21.79 -10.66 36.05
C PRO A 219 21.98 -10.06 37.45
N GLY A 220 21.46 -10.74 38.48
CA GLY A 220 21.40 -10.26 39.86
C GLY A 220 20.13 -10.67 40.63
N ASP A 221 19.03 -11.02 39.96
CA ASP A 221 17.83 -11.62 40.58
C ASP A 221 18.03 -13.13 40.86
N ASP A 222 19.10 -13.52 41.57
CA ASP A 222 19.52 -14.91 41.84
C ASP A 222 18.63 -15.63 42.89
N ASN A 223 17.32 -15.71 42.63
CA ASN A 223 16.33 -16.36 43.50
C ASN A 223 15.41 -17.36 42.78
N SER A 224 15.77 -17.83 41.58
CA SER A 224 15.04 -18.88 40.86
C SER A 224 15.96 -20.01 40.40
N ASN A 225 15.77 -21.22 40.96
CA ASN A 225 16.45 -22.46 40.56
C ASN A 225 15.94 -23.03 39.20
N ASP A 226 15.57 -22.15 38.26
CA ASP A 226 15.04 -22.52 36.93
C ASP A 226 16.17 -22.46 35.88
N PRO A 227 16.33 -23.48 35.02
CA PRO A 227 17.53 -23.59 34.18
C PRO A 227 17.53 -22.65 32.97
N VAL A 228 18.15 -21.48 33.12
CA VAL A 228 18.88 -20.70 32.08
C VAL A 228 18.06 -20.19 30.86
N GLN A 229 16.77 -20.52 30.71
CA GLN A 229 16.00 -20.26 29.47
C GLN A 229 14.98 -19.10 29.51
N ASN A 230 14.70 -18.49 30.67
CA ASN A 230 13.73 -17.39 30.78
C ASN A 230 14.41 -16.07 31.19
N LEU A 231 15.17 -15.48 30.26
CA LEU A 231 15.70 -14.11 30.38
C LEU A 231 14.60 -13.03 30.28
N ASP A 232 13.37 -13.40 29.95
CA ASP A 232 12.16 -12.57 30.01
C ASP A 232 11.29 -12.92 31.22
N GLN A 233 11.22 -12.00 32.20
CA GLN A 233 10.41 -12.14 33.41
C GLN A 233 8.98 -11.63 33.16
N VAL A 234 7.98 -12.47 33.41
CA VAL A 234 6.56 -12.09 33.38
C VAL A 234 6.23 -11.22 34.59
N ILE A 235 5.65 -10.03 34.33
CA ILE A 235 5.21 -9.07 35.35
C ILE A 235 3.71 -9.25 35.64
N TYR A 236 2.90 -9.36 34.58
CA TYR A 236 1.45 -9.48 34.66
C TYR A 236 0.93 -10.45 33.61
N ARG A 237 -0.10 -11.22 33.96
CA ARG A 237 -0.79 -12.16 33.07
C ARG A 237 -2.28 -12.12 33.36
N ILE A 238 -3.09 -11.72 32.36
CA ILE A 238 -4.52 -11.46 32.52
C ILE A 238 -5.29 -12.40 31.58
N LYS A 239 -6.16 -13.26 32.13
CA LYS A 239 -6.96 -14.20 31.33
C LYS A 239 -7.97 -13.43 30.47
N LEU A 240 -8.00 -13.76 29.18
CA LEU A 240 -8.93 -13.20 28.20
C LEU A 240 -10.19 -14.09 28.11
N PRO A 241 -11.35 -13.53 27.72
CA PRO A 241 -12.62 -14.27 27.63
C PRO A 241 -12.69 -15.27 26.45
N GLY A 242 -11.65 -15.34 25.62
CA GLY A 242 -11.53 -16.19 24.43
C GLY A 242 -10.40 -15.70 23.54
N ASN A 243 -10.32 -16.18 22.30
CA ASN A 243 -9.39 -15.63 21.31
C ASN A 243 -9.75 -14.15 21.05
N SER A 244 -8.87 -13.25 21.44
CA SER A 244 -9.05 -11.81 21.25
C SER A 244 -8.81 -11.36 19.81
N ILE A 245 -8.05 -12.12 19.00
CA ILE A 245 -7.75 -11.80 17.60
C ILE A 245 -9.02 -12.06 16.77
N LEU A 246 -9.76 -11.00 16.43
CA LEU A 246 -10.96 -11.09 15.63
C LEU A 246 -10.63 -10.95 14.14
N GLY A 247 -10.02 -9.83 13.73
CA GLY A 247 -9.66 -9.53 12.34
C GLY A 247 -8.17 -9.67 12.04
N GLU A 248 -7.60 -8.63 11.44
CA GLU A 248 -6.16 -8.51 11.11
C GLU A 248 -5.22 -8.58 12.33
N GLY A 249 -5.76 -8.35 13.54
CA GLY A 249 -5.01 -8.33 14.77
C GLY A 249 -4.38 -6.96 15.10
N LYS A 250 -4.33 -5.97 14.19
CA LYS A 250 -3.78 -4.63 14.51
C LYS A 250 -4.60 -3.85 15.56
N PRO A 251 -5.95 -3.76 15.49
CA PRO A 251 -6.73 -3.21 16.60
C PRO A 251 -6.56 -4.01 17.89
N GLU A 252 -6.56 -5.33 17.77
CA GLU A 252 -6.52 -6.27 18.89
C GLU A 252 -5.17 -6.17 19.65
N ASN A 253 -4.06 -6.02 18.93
CA ASN A 253 -2.73 -5.75 19.45
C ASN A 253 -2.74 -4.50 20.35
N GLN A 254 -3.24 -3.36 19.86
CA GLN A 254 -3.34 -2.13 20.66
C GLN A 254 -4.25 -2.30 21.89
N ASN A 255 -5.41 -2.94 21.70
CA ASN A 255 -6.42 -3.05 22.74
C ASN A 255 -6.11 -4.09 23.83
N HIS A 256 -5.28 -5.12 23.57
CA HIS A 256 -4.87 -6.05 24.64
C HIS A 256 -3.71 -5.51 25.50
N ALA A 257 -2.89 -4.60 24.96
CA ALA A 257 -1.73 -4.04 25.63
C ALA A 257 -2.01 -2.74 26.41
N ILE A 258 -3.04 -1.98 26.01
CA ILE A 258 -3.40 -0.71 26.67
C ILE A 258 -3.61 -0.84 28.19
N ILE A 259 -4.08 -2.00 28.67
CA ILE A 259 -4.29 -2.30 30.09
C ILE A 259 -3.00 -2.29 30.93
N PHE A 260 -1.83 -2.42 30.30
CA PHE A 260 -0.52 -2.38 30.95
C PHE A 260 0.10 -0.97 30.98
N THR A 261 -0.49 -0.01 30.27
CA THR A 261 -0.01 1.38 30.21
C THR A 261 -0.35 2.15 31.49
N ARG A 262 0.52 3.05 31.93
CA ARG A 262 0.41 3.79 33.21
C ARG A 262 0.29 5.31 32.99
N GLY A 263 0.07 6.06 34.07
CA GLY A 263 -0.05 7.52 34.06
C GLY A 263 -1.37 8.07 33.51
N GLU A 264 -1.33 9.28 32.99
CA GLU A 264 -2.52 10.00 32.51
C GLU A 264 -2.50 10.13 30.98
N GLY A 265 -1.34 10.51 30.43
CA GLY A 265 -1.09 10.54 28.99
C GLY A 265 -0.70 9.16 28.44
N LEU A 266 -1.37 8.75 27.37
CA LEU A 266 -1.00 7.59 26.55
C LEU A 266 -0.69 8.05 25.13
N GLN A 267 0.49 7.72 24.60
CA GLN A 267 0.88 8.07 23.23
C GLN A 267 1.14 6.80 22.40
N THR A 268 0.18 6.48 21.52
CA THR A 268 0.26 5.33 20.59
C THR A 268 1.09 5.69 19.37
N ILE A 269 2.16 4.96 19.05
CA ILE A 269 3.15 5.34 18.02
C ILE A 269 3.05 4.41 16.81
N ASP A 270 2.81 4.96 15.61
CA ASP A 270 3.13 4.26 14.36
C ASP A 270 4.65 4.34 14.11
N MET A 271 5.30 3.21 13.82
CA MET A 271 6.72 3.13 13.45
C MET A 271 7.01 3.63 12.01
N ASN A 272 5.97 3.99 11.26
CA ASN A 272 6.00 4.18 9.81
C ASN A 272 5.72 5.64 9.34
N GLN A 273 5.93 6.64 10.19
CA GLN A 273 5.51 8.04 9.98
C GLN A 273 6.17 8.75 8.78
N GLU A 274 5.45 9.71 8.19
CA GLU A 274 5.81 10.40 6.94
C GLU A 274 5.32 11.87 6.98
N THR A 275 6.14 12.83 6.58
CA THR A 275 5.90 14.27 6.83
C THR A 275 4.60 14.80 6.21
N SER A 276 4.28 14.40 4.98
CA SER A 276 3.06 14.85 4.28
C SER A 276 1.79 14.38 5.01
N PHE A 277 1.66 13.07 5.20
CA PHE A 277 0.42 12.48 5.71
C PHE A 277 0.24 12.58 7.24
N VAL A 278 1.35 12.55 7.99
CA VAL A 278 1.34 12.49 9.47
C VAL A 278 1.61 13.84 10.14
N THR A 279 2.30 14.78 9.47
CA THR A 279 2.55 16.12 10.04
C THR A 279 1.68 17.16 9.35
N ILE A 280 1.88 17.39 8.06
CA ILE A 280 1.21 18.44 7.28
C ILE A 280 -0.31 18.28 7.28
N GLY A 281 -0.82 17.12 6.84
CA GLY A 281 -2.26 16.87 6.79
C GLY A 281 -2.91 16.90 8.18
N GLN A 282 -2.22 16.36 9.19
CA GLN A 282 -2.71 16.31 10.57
C GLN A 282 -2.75 17.71 11.22
N ARG A 283 -1.76 18.57 10.96
CA ARG A 283 -1.74 19.97 11.39
C ARG A 283 -2.99 20.69 10.88
N LEU A 284 -3.24 20.62 9.56
CA LEU A 284 -4.40 21.25 8.91
C LEU A 284 -5.75 20.71 9.43
N LEU A 285 -5.86 19.39 9.57
CA LEU A 285 -7.06 18.71 10.09
C LEU A 285 -7.39 19.11 11.54
N ALA A 286 -6.38 19.34 12.38
CA ALA A 286 -6.56 19.80 13.75
C ALA A 286 -6.94 21.30 13.80
N ASN A 287 -6.16 22.14 13.13
CA ASN A 287 -6.30 23.59 13.16
C ASN A 287 -5.96 24.18 11.77
N PRO A 288 -6.90 24.83 11.05
CA PRO A 288 -8.19 25.34 11.53
C PRO A 288 -9.36 24.33 11.45
N LEU A 289 -9.22 23.21 10.73
CA LEU A 289 -10.39 22.46 10.26
C LEU A 289 -11.19 21.70 11.35
N ARG A 290 -10.60 21.40 12.52
CA ARG A 290 -11.23 20.73 13.67
C ARG A 290 -11.99 19.43 13.32
N VAL A 291 -11.51 18.69 12.32
CA VAL A 291 -12.05 17.38 11.85
C VAL A 291 -10.95 16.32 11.78
N ARG A 292 -9.99 16.39 12.71
CA ARG A 292 -8.95 15.39 12.84
C ARG A 292 -9.48 14.15 13.56
N PHE A 293 -9.33 13.00 12.91
CA PHE A 293 -9.74 11.71 13.47
C PHE A 293 -8.55 10.74 13.45
N HIS A 294 -7.72 10.80 14.50
CA HIS A 294 -6.69 9.85 14.92
C HIS A 294 -6.24 8.79 13.88
N TYR A 295 -5.28 9.13 12.99
CA TYR A 295 -4.73 8.20 11.99
C TYR A 295 -3.23 8.46 11.72
N GLY A 296 -2.40 7.41 11.71
CA GLY A 296 -0.95 7.48 11.44
C GLY A 296 -0.10 8.08 12.57
N HIS A 297 -0.30 7.61 13.79
CA HIS A 297 -0.06 8.31 15.07
C HIS A 297 1.42 8.54 15.43
N PRO A 298 1.75 9.57 16.25
CA PRO A 298 1.39 9.56 17.67
C PRO A 298 0.72 10.83 18.21
N ASP A 299 -0.51 10.69 18.70
CA ASP A 299 -1.20 11.69 19.52
C ASP A 299 -1.15 11.31 21.01
N VAL A 300 -1.26 12.29 21.90
CA VAL A 300 -1.43 12.05 23.34
C VAL A 300 -2.92 11.93 23.65
N PHE A 301 -3.33 10.76 24.13
CA PHE A 301 -4.65 10.47 24.67
C PHE A 301 -4.72 10.68 26.18
N ASP A 302 -5.86 11.16 26.66
CA ASP A 302 -6.34 10.80 28.00
C ASP A 302 -6.59 9.28 28.05
N ARG A 303 -5.77 8.58 28.82
CA ARG A 303 -5.83 7.12 29.02
C ARG A 303 -7.13 6.69 29.71
N LEU A 304 -7.60 7.47 30.69
CA LEU A 304 -8.81 7.17 31.48
C LEU A 304 -10.08 7.37 30.63
N PHE A 305 -10.10 8.37 29.75
CA PHE A 305 -11.18 8.57 28.81
C PHE A 305 -11.37 7.35 27.90
N HIS A 306 -10.28 6.88 27.28
CA HIS A 306 -10.33 5.82 26.26
C HIS A 306 -10.53 4.42 26.84
N LEU A 307 -9.86 4.08 27.94
CA LEU A 307 -10.02 2.77 28.61
C LEU A 307 -11.49 2.49 28.95
N ALA A 308 -12.19 3.45 29.56
CA ALA A 308 -13.59 3.30 29.97
C ALA A 308 -14.61 3.40 28.81
N ARG A 309 -14.18 3.63 27.56
CA ARG A 309 -15.07 3.96 26.42
C ARG A 309 -14.84 3.11 25.17
N GLY A 310 -14.09 2.00 25.28
CA GLY A 310 -13.90 1.01 24.22
C GLY A 310 -12.49 0.95 23.61
N GLY A 311 -11.50 1.60 24.23
CA GLY A 311 -10.11 1.56 23.79
C GLY A 311 -9.75 2.62 22.74
N VAL A 312 -8.60 2.43 22.09
CA VAL A 312 -8.02 3.35 21.08
C VAL A 312 -8.28 2.91 19.64
N SER A 313 -8.84 1.71 19.45
CA SER A 313 -9.13 1.16 18.13
C SER A 313 -10.38 0.28 18.14
N LYS A 314 -11.11 0.20 17.02
CA LYS A 314 -12.38 -0.53 16.92
C LYS A 314 -12.17 -1.88 16.23
N ALA A 315 -11.92 -2.94 16.99
CA ALA A 315 -11.74 -4.30 16.46
C ALA A 315 -12.93 -4.76 15.59
N SER A 316 -12.64 -5.42 14.46
CA SER A 316 -13.64 -5.98 13.53
C SER A 316 -12.99 -6.98 12.58
N LYS A 317 -13.78 -7.97 12.14
CA LYS A 317 -13.35 -8.99 11.18
C LYS A 317 -13.23 -8.51 9.74
N ILE A 318 -14.00 -7.48 9.37
CA ILE A 318 -14.25 -7.11 7.96
C ILE A 318 -14.43 -5.58 7.75
N ILE A 319 -14.93 -4.84 8.74
CA ILE A 319 -15.57 -3.52 8.51
C ILE A 319 -14.65 -2.33 8.84
N ASN A 320 -13.59 -2.50 9.64
CA ASN A 320 -12.84 -1.36 10.20
C ASN A 320 -11.38 -1.31 9.69
N LEU A 321 -11.16 -1.13 8.38
CA LEU A 321 -9.81 -1.01 7.78
C LEU A 321 -9.02 0.25 8.19
N SER A 322 -9.66 1.13 8.97
CA SER A 322 -9.07 2.31 9.61
C SER A 322 -9.59 2.35 11.05
N GLU A 323 -9.24 1.31 11.79
CA GLU A 323 -9.71 0.98 13.13
C GLU A 323 -9.42 2.09 14.16
N ASP A 324 -8.35 2.84 13.95
CA ASP A 324 -7.85 3.86 14.88
C ASP A 324 -8.63 5.18 14.78
N ILE A 325 -9.21 5.47 13.61
CA ILE A 325 -10.03 6.67 13.33
C ILE A 325 -11.22 6.75 14.29
N PHE A 326 -11.74 5.59 14.71
CA PHE A 326 -12.87 5.49 15.61
C PHE A 326 -12.60 6.06 17.02
N ALA A 327 -11.35 6.17 17.48
CA ALA A 327 -11.04 6.90 18.71
C ALA A 327 -11.27 8.42 18.53
N GLY A 328 -10.90 8.96 17.38
CA GLY A 328 -11.20 10.34 16.99
C GLY A 328 -12.70 10.59 16.84
N PHE A 329 -13.43 9.65 16.23
CA PHE A 329 -14.91 9.71 16.17
C PHE A 329 -15.53 9.67 17.58
N ASN A 330 -15.14 8.73 18.44
CA ASN A 330 -15.68 8.57 19.79
C ASN A 330 -15.41 9.79 20.68
N SER A 331 -14.23 10.40 20.57
CA SER A 331 -13.88 11.64 21.26
C SER A 331 -14.75 12.80 20.75
N THR A 332 -14.86 12.96 19.43
CA THR A 332 -15.61 14.05 18.80
C THR A 332 -17.12 13.97 19.05
N LEU A 333 -17.70 12.75 19.05
CA LEU A 333 -19.11 12.49 19.38
C LEU A 333 -19.46 12.77 20.84
N ARG A 334 -18.44 12.99 21.69
CA ARG A 334 -18.54 13.29 23.13
C ARG A 334 -17.92 14.65 23.45
N GLU A 335 -17.94 15.57 22.48
CA GLU A 335 -17.53 16.98 22.61
C GLU A 335 -16.02 17.20 22.88
N GLY A 336 -15.22 16.14 22.88
CA GLY A 336 -13.76 16.23 22.88
C GLY A 336 -13.18 16.70 21.54
N SER A 337 -11.90 17.09 21.55
CA SER A 337 -11.16 17.51 20.35
C SER A 337 -9.82 16.78 20.24
N VAL A 338 -9.38 16.49 19.01
CA VAL A 338 -8.11 15.81 18.71
C VAL A 338 -7.09 16.86 18.28
N THR A 339 -6.25 17.30 19.22
CA THR A 339 -5.18 18.28 18.97
C THR A 339 -3.99 17.62 18.26
N HIS A 340 -3.24 18.38 17.47
CA HIS A 340 -1.96 17.96 16.88
C HIS A 340 -0.82 18.75 17.50
N HIS A 341 0.22 18.06 17.96
CA HIS A 341 1.38 18.66 18.60
C HIS A 341 2.63 18.26 17.82
N GLU A 342 3.52 19.21 17.51
CA GLU A 342 4.75 18.92 16.80
C GLU A 342 5.80 18.28 17.73
N TYR A 343 6.46 17.24 17.26
CA TYR A 343 7.54 16.52 17.92
C TYR A 343 8.74 16.36 16.97
N LEU A 344 9.89 15.91 17.49
CA LEU A 344 11.09 15.73 16.68
C LEU A 344 10.93 14.55 15.71
N GLN A 345 10.83 14.82 14.41
CA GLN A 345 10.63 13.78 13.40
C GLN A 345 11.90 12.94 13.20
N VAL A 346 11.92 11.72 13.76
CA VAL A 346 12.85 10.67 13.31
C VAL A 346 12.35 10.16 11.96
N GLY A 347 12.81 10.79 10.88
CA GLY A 347 12.28 10.55 9.53
C GLY A 347 12.41 9.09 9.09
N LYS A 348 11.28 8.39 8.93
CA LYS A 348 11.25 7.23 8.05
C LYS A 348 11.25 7.75 6.61
N GLY A 349 12.37 7.59 5.92
CA GLY A 349 12.32 7.38 4.48
C GLY A 349 11.46 6.14 4.24
N ARG A 350 10.23 6.33 3.79
CA ARG A 350 9.54 5.30 3.03
C ARG A 350 10.06 5.43 1.62
N ASP A 351 10.61 4.37 1.06
CA ASP A 351 10.49 4.24 -0.39
C ASP A 351 8.99 4.16 -0.69
N VAL A 352 8.56 5.00 -1.63
CA VAL A 352 7.18 5.11 -2.08
C VAL A 352 7.16 4.87 -3.58
N GLY A 353 7.54 3.65 -3.98
CA GLY A 353 7.33 3.19 -5.35
C GLY A 353 5.85 3.15 -5.69
N LEU A 354 5.48 3.24 -6.98
CA LEU A 354 4.08 3.39 -7.41
C LEU A 354 3.15 2.34 -6.77
N ASN A 355 3.61 1.09 -6.70
CA ASN A 355 2.84 -0.01 -6.11
C ASN A 355 2.53 0.22 -4.61
N GLN A 356 3.51 0.69 -3.82
CA GLN A 356 3.30 0.99 -2.41
C GLN A 356 2.32 2.15 -2.21
N ILE A 357 2.43 3.22 -3.02
CA ILE A 357 1.46 4.32 -2.97
C ILE A 357 0.07 3.85 -3.40
N SER A 358 -0.03 3.06 -4.47
CA SER A 358 -1.30 2.52 -4.97
C SER A 358 -2.00 1.64 -3.91
N LEU A 359 -1.25 0.78 -3.21
CA LEU A 359 -1.77 -0.02 -2.10
C LEU A 359 -2.17 0.83 -0.88
N PHE A 360 -1.44 1.90 -0.59
CA PHE A 360 -1.76 2.85 0.48
C PHE A 360 -3.04 3.66 0.18
N GLU A 361 -3.17 4.17 -1.04
CA GLU A 361 -4.34 4.88 -1.55
C GLU A 361 -5.57 3.94 -1.61
N ALA A 362 -5.38 2.69 -2.03
CA ALA A 362 -6.40 1.64 -1.97
C ALA A 362 -6.87 1.37 -0.54
N LYS A 363 -5.94 1.28 0.43
CA LYS A 363 -6.26 1.10 1.85
C LYS A 363 -7.08 2.28 2.39
N ILE A 364 -6.70 3.52 2.10
CA ILE A 364 -7.44 4.71 2.56
C ILE A 364 -8.80 4.82 1.87
N ALA A 365 -8.89 4.51 0.57
CA ALA A 365 -10.15 4.52 -0.17
C ALA A 365 -11.14 3.45 0.33
N ASN A 366 -10.69 2.21 0.55
CA ASN A 366 -11.46 1.17 1.23
C ASN A 366 -11.93 1.64 2.62
N GLY A 367 -11.00 2.18 3.43
CA GLY A 367 -11.28 2.66 4.78
C GLY A 367 -12.28 3.82 4.83
N ASN A 368 -12.29 4.71 3.83
CA ASN A 368 -13.31 5.74 3.70
C ASN A 368 -14.65 5.16 3.22
N GLY A 369 -14.64 4.14 2.35
CA GLY A 369 -15.85 3.43 1.93
C GLY A 369 -16.61 2.82 3.10
N GLU A 370 -15.91 2.12 4.00
CA GLU A 370 -16.52 1.57 5.23
C GLU A 370 -16.96 2.67 6.22
N GLN A 371 -16.24 3.80 6.28
CA GLN A 371 -16.71 4.97 7.05
C GLN A 371 -18.03 5.52 6.49
N THR A 372 -18.21 5.61 5.17
CA THR A 372 -19.47 6.00 4.53
C THR A 372 -20.63 5.04 4.86
N LEU A 373 -20.35 3.74 4.98
CA LEU A 373 -21.33 2.73 5.40
C LEU A 373 -21.59 2.73 6.92
N SER A 374 -20.75 3.41 7.71
CA SER A 374 -20.84 3.41 9.17
C SER A 374 -21.87 4.40 9.71
N ARG A 375 -22.63 3.95 10.73
CA ARG A 375 -23.51 4.80 11.55
C ARG A 375 -22.76 5.91 12.29
N ASP A 376 -21.43 5.82 12.40
CA ASP A 376 -20.62 6.80 13.12
C ASP A 376 -20.44 8.11 12.34
N ILE A 377 -20.33 8.06 11.00
CA ILE A 377 -20.38 9.26 10.16
C ILE A 377 -21.75 9.94 10.22
N TYR A 378 -22.84 9.16 10.18
CA TYR A 378 -24.21 9.68 10.37
C TYR A 378 -24.36 10.42 11.71
N ARG A 379 -23.82 9.86 12.80
CA ARG A 379 -23.82 10.49 14.14
C ARG A 379 -22.99 11.78 14.18
N LEU A 380 -21.82 11.80 13.55
CA LEU A 380 -20.96 12.98 13.46
C LEU A 380 -21.65 14.11 12.68
N GLY A 381 -22.35 13.77 11.60
CA GLY A 381 -23.14 14.73 10.82
C GLY A 381 -24.24 15.43 11.63
N HIS A 382 -24.79 14.79 12.67
CA HIS A 382 -25.76 15.39 13.58
C HIS A 382 -25.12 16.20 14.73
N ARG A 383 -23.78 16.29 14.78
CA ARG A 383 -23.01 16.99 15.82
C ARG A 383 -22.06 18.06 15.29
N PHE A 384 -21.88 18.19 13.98
CA PHE A 384 -21.07 19.25 13.38
C PHE A 384 -21.89 20.49 13.05
N ASP A 385 -21.31 21.65 13.36
CA ASP A 385 -21.66 22.92 12.73
C ASP A 385 -21.34 22.90 11.22
N PHE A 386 -21.81 23.91 10.50
CA PHE A 386 -21.63 24.03 9.05
C PHE A 386 -20.17 23.99 8.59
N PHE A 387 -19.24 24.61 9.34
CA PHE A 387 -17.84 24.69 8.94
C PHE A 387 -17.10 23.37 9.19
N ARG A 388 -17.38 22.69 10.31
CA ARG A 388 -16.87 21.34 10.57
C ARG A 388 -17.50 20.30 9.63
N MET A 389 -18.77 20.46 9.26
CA MET A 389 -19.40 19.62 8.23
C MET A 389 -18.69 19.81 6.88
N MET A 390 -18.49 21.05 6.44
CA MET A 390 -17.78 21.36 5.19
C MET A 390 -16.34 20.84 5.20
N SER A 391 -15.66 20.97 6.33
CA SER A 391 -14.29 20.45 6.52
C SER A 391 -14.26 18.91 6.45
N CYS A 392 -15.19 18.23 7.13
CA CYS A 392 -15.33 16.78 7.11
C CYS A 392 -15.63 16.27 5.69
N TYR A 393 -16.50 17.00 4.95
CA TYR A 393 -16.79 16.74 3.55
C TYR A 393 -15.52 16.86 2.69
N PHE A 394 -14.75 17.94 2.85
CA PHE A 394 -13.55 18.19 2.05
C PHE A 394 -12.39 17.22 2.31
N THR A 395 -12.29 16.61 3.50
CA THR A 395 -11.13 15.80 3.89
C THR A 395 -11.39 14.29 4.07
N THR A 396 -12.65 13.87 4.19
CA THR A 396 -13.00 12.45 4.42
C THR A 396 -14.00 11.93 3.38
N VAL A 397 -15.12 11.32 3.80
CA VAL A 397 -16.14 10.69 2.95
C VAL A 397 -16.57 11.56 1.76
N GLY A 398 -16.77 12.87 1.96
CA GLY A 398 -17.20 13.78 0.90
C GLY A 398 -16.18 13.96 -0.23
N PHE A 399 -14.88 13.83 0.05
CA PHE A 399 -13.80 13.89 -0.94
C PHE A 399 -13.80 12.65 -1.83
N TYR A 400 -13.92 11.47 -1.22
CA TYR A 400 -13.98 10.20 -1.96
C TYR A 400 -15.29 10.07 -2.75
N PHE A 401 -16.41 10.58 -2.21
CA PHE A 401 -17.67 10.68 -2.93
C PHE A 401 -17.62 11.68 -4.10
N SER A 402 -17.05 12.86 -3.91
CA SER A 402 -16.85 13.85 -4.99
C SER A 402 -15.89 13.34 -6.06
N THR A 403 -14.84 12.61 -5.66
CA THR A 403 -13.92 11.90 -6.55
C THR A 403 -14.66 10.86 -7.40
N LEU A 404 -15.47 10.01 -6.77
CA LEU A 404 -16.31 9.01 -7.45
C LEU A 404 -17.29 9.67 -8.42
N LEU A 405 -18.00 10.73 -8.02
CA LEU A 405 -18.89 11.48 -8.90
C LEU A 405 -18.14 12.13 -10.07
N THR A 406 -16.93 12.65 -9.84
CA THR A 406 -16.09 13.25 -10.89
C THR A 406 -15.73 12.19 -11.93
N VAL A 407 -15.20 11.03 -11.50
CA VAL A 407 -14.80 9.95 -12.42
C VAL A 407 -16.01 9.29 -13.10
N LEU A 408 -17.15 9.13 -12.41
CA LEU A 408 -18.41 8.73 -13.04
C LEU A 408 -18.88 9.76 -14.08
N THR A 409 -18.73 11.05 -13.83
CA THR A 409 -19.04 12.10 -14.82
C THR A 409 -18.11 12.04 -16.02
N VAL A 410 -16.82 11.69 -15.83
CA VAL A 410 -15.90 11.43 -16.95
C VAL A 410 -16.37 10.22 -17.78
N TYR A 411 -16.73 9.10 -17.14
CA TYR A 411 -17.26 7.95 -17.85
C TYR A 411 -18.57 8.25 -18.59
N VAL A 412 -19.53 8.93 -17.96
CA VAL A 412 -20.80 9.34 -18.59
C VAL A 412 -20.55 10.30 -19.76
N PHE A 413 -19.61 11.25 -19.62
CA PHE A 413 -19.24 12.13 -20.72
C PHE A 413 -18.59 11.37 -21.88
N LEU A 414 -17.61 10.49 -21.61
CA LEU A 414 -16.89 9.75 -22.66
C LEU A 414 -17.80 8.75 -23.38
N TYR A 415 -18.54 7.92 -22.64
CA TYR A 415 -19.50 6.98 -23.24
C TYR A 415 -20.67 7.72 -23.90
N GLY A 416 -21.12 8.85 -23.34
CA GLY A 416 -22.14 9.70 -23.94
C GLY A 416 -21.70 10.34 -25.25
N ARG A 417 -20.48 10.88 -25.32
CA ARG A 417 -19.93 11.44 -26.57
C ARG A 417 -19.67 10.36 -27.60
N LEU A 418 -19.13 9.22 -27.19
CA LEU A 418 -18.95 8.04 -28.05
C LEU A 418 -20.30 7.55 -28.61
N TYR A 419 -21.37 7.59 -27.82
CA TYR A 419 -22.73 7.31 -28.29
C TYR A 419 -23.27 8.38 -29.25
N LEU A 420 -23.00 9.67 -29.04
CA LEU A 420 -23.41 10.74 -29.96
C LEU A 420 -22.76 10.60 -31.36
N VAL A 421 -21.47 10.23 -31.40
CA VAL A 421 -20.78 9.84 -32.65
C VAL A 421 -21.43 8.59 -33.26
N LEU A 422 -21.53 7.51 -32.47
CA LEU A 422 -22.00 6.19 -32.95
C LEU A 422 -23.51 6.09 -33.24
N SER A 423 -24.28 7.14 -32.98
CA SER A 423 -25.70 7.24 -33.38
C SER A 423 -25.93 8.16 -34.58
N GLY A 424 -24.89 8.85 -35.08
CA GLY A 424 -25.02 9.91 -36.07
C GLY A 424 -25.70 11.19 -35.54
N LEU A 425 -26.08 11.21 -34.26
CA LEU A 425 -26.75 12.37 -33.65
C LEU A 425 -25.80 13.58 -33.60
N GLU A 426 -24.49 13.36 -33.48
CA GLU A 426 -23.47 14.40 -33.55
C GLU A 426 -23.47 15.13 -34.91
N GLU A 427 -23.67 14.43 -36.02
CA GLU A 427 -23.72 15.01 -37.37
C GLU A 427 -25.00 15.84 -37.56
N GLY A 428 -26.14 15.36 -37.07
CA GLY A 428 -27.40 16.12 -37.04
C GLY A 428 -27.35 17.35 -36.13
N LEU A 429 -26.62 17.26 -35.01
CA LEU A 429 -26.36 18.41 -34.12
C LEU A 429 -25.39 19.42 -34.74
N ALA A 430 -24.33 18.97 -35.41
CA ALA A 430 -23.36 19.85 -36.08
C ALA A 430 -23.98 20.60 -37.27
N THR A 431 -24.84 19.94 -38.05
CA THR A 431 -25.60 20.54 -39.15
C THR A 431 -26.66 21.54 -38.66
N SER A 432 -27.12 21.40 -37.41
CA SER A 432 -28.08 22.30 -36.78
C SER A 432 -27.43 23.62 -36.36
N ARG A 433 -27.72 24.71 -37.08
CA ARG A 433 -27.23 26.10 -36.81
C ARG A 433 -27.30 26.55 -35.35
N ARG A 434 -28.19 25.97 -34.52
CA ARG A 434 -28.35 26.29 -33.10
C ARG A 434 -27.23 25.74 -32.20
N PHE A 435 -26.44 24.77 -32.65
CA PHE A 435 -25.39 24.11 -31.86
C PHE A 435 -23.97 24.25 -32.43
N ALA A 436 -23.82 24.63 -33.70
CA ALA A 436 -22.50 24.77 -34.35
C ALA A 436 -21.54 25.74 -33.61
N ASN A 437 -22.05 26.88 -33.13
CA ASN A 437 -21.29 27.88 -32.37
C ASN A 437 -21.62 27.85 -30.87
N ASN A 438 -21.71 26.65 -30.26
CA ASN A 438 -21.97 26.53 -28.82
C ASN A 438 -20.68 26.74 -27.99
N GLU A 439 -20.18 27.98 -28.00
CA GLU A 439 -19.02 28.43 -27.21
C GLU A 439 -19.15 28.08 -25.70
N PRO A 440 -20.30 28.23 -25.03
CA PRO A 440 -20.47 27.75 -23.65
C PRO A 440 -20.18 26.26 -23.45
N LEU A 441 -20.52 25.40 -24.43
CA LEU A 441 -20.17 23.97 -24.38
C LEU A 441 -18.67 23.75 -24.59
N GLN A 442 -18.02 24.49 -25.50
CA GLN A 442 -16.57 24.40 -25.67
C GLN A 442 -15.81 24.85 -24.41
N VAL A 443 -16.24 25.95 -23.78
CA VAL A 443 -15.69 26.45 -22.52
C VAL A 443 -15.94 25.47 -21.36
N ALA A 444 -17.12 24.84 -21.29
CA ALA A 444 -17.40 23.80 -20.29
C ALA A 444 -16.46 22.58 -20.44
N LEU A 445 -16.21 22.13 -21.67
CA LEU A 445 -15.30 21.00 -21.92
C LEU A 445 -13.83 21.36 -21.70
N ALA A 446 -13.41 22.56 -22.11
CA ALA A 446 -12.05 23.06 -21.87
C ALA A 446 -11.76 23.19 -20.37
N SER A 447 -12.65 23.86 -19.63
CA SER A 447 -12.53 23.99 -18.16
C SER A 447 -12.57 22.64 -17.45
N GLN A 448 -13.45 21.71 -17.86
CA GLN A 448 -13.46 20.33 -17.35
C GLN A 448 -12.10 19.64 -17.55
N SER A 449 -11.45 19.78 -18.70
CA SER A 449 -10.14 19.19 -18.94
C SER A 449 -9.02 19.82 -18.09
N PHE A 450 -9.05 21.13 -17.88
CA PHE A 450 -8.11 21.85 -17.01
C PHE A 450 -8.24 21.45 -15.53
N VAL A 451 -9.48 21.24 -15.06
CA VAL A 451 -9.79 20.71 -13.73
C VAL A 451 -9.29 19.27 -13.58
N GLN A 452 -9.51 18.41 -14.59
CA GLN A 452 -9.16 16.98 -14.56
C GLN A 452 -7.66 16.69 -14.61
N LEU A 453 -6.85 17.55 -15.22
CA LEU A 453 -5.38 17.41 -15.29
C LEU A 453 -4.67 17.62 -13.94
N GLY A 454 -5.40 17.77 -12.83
CA GLY A 454 -4.85 17.82 -11.47
C GLY A 454 -4.30 19.19 -11.06
N PHE A 455 -4.30 20.20 -11.94
CA PHE A 455 -3.80 21.55 -11.63
C PHE A 455 -4.46 22.17 -10.39
N LEU A 456 -5.78 22.03 -10.24
CA LEU A 456 -6.50 22.51 -9.06
C LEU A 456 -6.23 21.65 -7.81
N MET A 457 -5.97 20.35 -7.96
CA MET A 457 -5.58 19.46 -6.84
C MET A 457 -4.15 19.73 -6.35
N ALA A 458 -3.27 20.24 -7.21
CA ALA A 458 -1.92 20.66 -6.86
C ALA A 458 -1.85 22.07 -6.25
N LEU A 459 -2.92 22.86 -6.34
CA LEU A 459 -2.96 24.24 -5.85
C LEU A 459 -2.80 24.34 -4.31
N PRO A 460 -3.47 23.52 -3.48
CA PRO A 460 -3.20 23.46 -2.03
C PRO A 460 -1.74 23.14 -1.70
N MET A 461 -1.14 22.17 -2.41
CA MET A 461 0.26 21.78 -2.25
C MET A 461 1.22 22.92 -2.64
N MET A 462 0.93 23.68 -3.71
CA MET A 462 1.71 24.86 -4.07
C MET A 462 1.64 25.96 -3.01
N MET A 463 0.46 26.19 -2.43
CA MET A 463 0.29 27.18 -1.34
C MET A 463 1.07 26.77 -0.09
N GLU A 464 0.99 25.50 0.29
CA GLU A 464 1.68 24.93 1.45
C GLU A 464 3.20 24.96 1.30
N ILE A 465 3.75 24.47 0.18
CA ILE A 465 5.19 24.57 -0.13
C ILE A 465 5.59 26.04 -0.26
N GLY A 466 4.71 26.91 -0.74
CA GLY A 466 4.91 28.36 -0.81
C GLY A 466 5.07 29.01 0.55
N LEU A 467 4.31 28.55 1.55
CA LEU A 467 4.38 29.00 2.95
C LEU A 467 5.57 28.40 3.71
N GLU A 468 5.87 27.11 3.57
CA GLU A 468 6.97 26.47 4.29
C GLU A 468 8.36 26.72 3.68
N LYS A 469 8.44 26.88 2.35
CA LYS A 469 9.72 26.88 1.60
C LYS A 469 9.86 28.05 0.61
N GLY A 470 8.87 28.95 0.55
CA GLY A 470 8.85 30.14 -0.28
C GLY A 470 8.29 29.89 -1.69
N PHE A 471 7.41 30.78 -2.17
CA PHE A 471 6.70 30.65 -3.45
C PHE A 471 7.61 30.45 -4.67
N ARG A 472 8.82 31.06 -4.71
CA ARG A 472 9.79 30.81 -5.80
C ARG A 472 10.23 29.34 -5.84
N LYS A 473 10.42 28.70 -4.68
CA LYS A 473 10.75 27.28 -4.62
C LYS A 473 9.52 26.44 -4.96
N ALA A 474 8.34 26.77 -4.41
CA ALA A 474 7.09 26.07 -4.74
C ALA A 474 6.80 26.02 -6.26
N LEU A 475 6.99 27.14 -6.96
CA LEU A 475 6.84 27.20 -8.42
C LEU A 475 7.89 26.36 -9.15
N SER A 476 9.15 26.38 -8.71
CA SER A 476 10.23 25.57 -9.30
C SER A 476 9.99 24.06 -9.10
N GLU A 477 9.59 23.65 -7.90
CA GLU A 477 9.24 22.27 -7.57
C GLU A 477 8.00 21.83 -8.37
N PHE A 478 6.98 22.68 -8.49
CA PHE A 478 5.78 22.40 -9.29
C PHE A 478 6.09 22.20 -10.79
N ILE A 479 6.92 23.06 -11.38
CA ILE A 479 7.36 22.91 -12.78
C ILE A 479 8.11 21.58 -12.97
N MET A 480 9.03 21.25 -12.06
CA MET A 480 9.73 19.96 -12.08
C MET A 480 8.75 18.79 -11.94
N MET A 481 7.77 18.86 -11.03
CA MET A 481 6.74 17.83 -10.88
C MET A 481 5.90 17.63 -12.15
N GLN A 482 5.55 18.69 -12.89
CA GLN A 482 4.83 18.53 -14.17
C GLN A 482 5.72 17.93 -15.26
N LEU A 483 7.01 18.30 -15.34
CA LEU A 483 7.99 17.65 -16.22
C LEU A 483 8.20 16.17 -15.85
N GLN A 484 8.02 15.81 -14.58
CA GLN A 484 8.04 14.44 -14.04
C GLN A 484 6.68 13.71 -14.14
N LEU A 485 5.69 14.27 -14.84
CA LEU A 485 4.35 13.69 -15.05
C LEU A 485 3.49 13.54 -13.78
N ALA A 486 3.59 14.44 -12.81
CA ALA A 486 2.72 14.40 -11.63
C ALA A 486 1.22 14.38 -11.98
N SER A 487 0.80 15.02 -13.07
CA SER A 487 -0.57 14.93 -13.60
C SER A 487 -1.00 13.51 -13.99
N VAL A 488 -0.15 12.73 -14.68
CA VAL A 488 -0.37 11.30 -14.97
C VAL A 488 -0.55 10.52 -13.66
N PHE A 489 0.38 10.72 -12.71
CA PHE A 489 0.35 10.04 -11.42
C PHE A 489 -0.93 10.35 -10.62
N PHE A 490 -1.35 11.61 -10.54
CA PHE A 490 -2.58 11.99 -9.84
C PHE A 490 -3.84 11.49 -10.55
N THR A 491 -3.89 11.47 -11.89
CA THR A 491 -5.00 10.86 -12.65
C THR A 491 -5.09 9.34 -12.45
N PHE A 492 -3.95 8.64 -12.28
CA PHE A 492 -3.92 7.24 -11.87
C PHE A 492 -4.40 7.05 -10.41
N SER A 493 -3.89 7.84 -9.46
CA SER A 493 -4.34 7.83 -8.05
C SER A 493 -5.86 8.08 -7.93
N LEU A 494 -6.42 9.01 -8.71
CA LEU A 494 -7.86 9.29 -8.74
C LEU A 494 -8.69 8.07 -9.20
N GLY A 495 -8.20 7.33 -10.20
CA GLY A 495 -8.78 6.08 -10.67
C GLY A 495 -8.73 4.97 -9.61
N THR A 496 -7.56 4.78 -8.98
CA THR A 496 -7.36 3.85 -7.85
C THR A 496 -8.33 4.16 -6.71
N LYS A 497 -8.38 5.41 -6.23
CA LYS A 497 -9.30 5.86 -5.18
C LYS A 497 -10.75 5.53 -5.53
N THR A 498 -11.16 5.85 -6.76
CA THR A 498 -12.51 5.61 -7.26
C THR A 498 -12.87 4.13 -7.27
N HIS A 499 -11.99 3.27 -7.79
CA HIS A 499 -12.23 1.82 -7.87
C HIS A 499 -12.46 1.20 -6.50
N TYR A 500 -11.53 1.43 -5.56
CA TYR A 500 -11.58 0.83 -4.23
C TYR A 500 -12.74 1.38 -3.39
N TYR A 501 -12.94 2.70 -3.37
CA TYR A 501 -14.08 3.32 -2.69
C TYR A 501 -15.44 2.84 -3.25
N GLY A 502 -15.59 2.81 -4.58
CA GLY A 502 -16.82 2.37 -5.23
C GLY A 502 -17.13 0.89 -5.00
N ARG A 503 -16.11 0.02 -5.06
CA ARG A 503 -16.22 -1.42 -4.75
C ARG A 503 -16.68 -1.65 -3.30
N THR A 504 -16.13 -0.91 -2.34
CA THR A 504 -16.59 -0.98 -0.94
C THR A 504 -18.04 -0.50 -0.80
N LEU A 505 -18.46 0.57 -1.46
CA LEU A 505 -19.86 1.03 -1.41
C LEU A 505 -20.87 0.04 -2.03
N LEU A 506 -20.49 -0.67 -3.10
CA LEU A 506 -21.40 -1.58 -3.82
C LEU A 506 -21.55 -2.97 -3.17
N HIS A 507 -20.51 -3.46 -2.47
CA HIS A 507 -20.48 -4.84 -1.96
C HIS A 507 -20.18 -4.94 -0.46
N GLY A 508 -19.60 -3.89 0.15
CA GLY A 508 -18.99 -3.94 1.48
C GLY A 508 -17.75 -4.84 1.52
N GLY A 509 -17.06 -4.84 2.66
CA GLY A 509 -15.99 -5.79 2.95
C GLY A 509 -14.63 -5.37 2.41
N ALA A 510 -14.11 -4.27 2.96
CA ALA A 510 -12.72 -3.88 2.80
C ALA A 510 -11.75 -5.02 3.19
N GLU A 511 -11.02 -5.56 2.20
CA GLU A 511 -9.91 -6.49 2.44
C GLU A 511 -8.65 -5.70 2.85
N TYR A 512 -7.88 -6.23 3.82
CA TYR A 512 -6.56 -5.71 4.09
C TYR A 512 -5.61 -5.91 2.92
N ARG A 513 -5.01 -4.81 2.46
CA ARG A 513 -3.87 -4.83 1.55
C ARG A 513 -2.67 -4.27 2.30
N GLY A 514 -1.80 -5.18 2.73
CA GLY A 514 -0.57 -4.83 3.42
C GLY A 514 0.35 -4.04 2.50
N THR A 515 0.59 -2.77 2.82
CA THR A 515 1.62 -1.96 2.16
C THR A 515 2.99 -2.55 2.52
N GLY A 516 3.65 -3.17 1.54
CA GLY A 516 4.91 -3.90 1.74
C GLY A 516 5.99 -3.07 2.42
N ARG A 517 6.66 -3.67 3.43
CA ARG A 517 7.63 -2.99 4.30
C ARG A 517 9.04 -3.56 4.10
N GLY A 518 9.70 -3.15 3.03
CA GLY A 518 11.13 -3.34 2.82
C GLY A 518 11.76 -2.06 2.28
N PHE A 519 13.10 -2.07 2.13
CA PHE A 519 13.76 -1.12 1.22
C PHE A 519 13.37 -1.50 -0.21
N VAL A 520 12.91 -0.53 -1.00
CA VAL A 520 12.45 -0.76 -2.36
C VAL A 520 13.41 -0.03 -3.30
N VAL A 521 14.49 -0.74 -3.65
CA VAL A 521 15.45 -0.38 -4.72
C VAL A 521 14.78 -0.36 -6.11
N PHE A 522 13.46 -0.53 -6.15
CA PHE A 522 12.62 -0.60 -7.34
C PHE A 522 12.03 0.81 -7.76
N HIS A 523 10.73 1.08 -8.05
CA HIS A 523 10.33 1.61 -9.40
C HIS A 523 9.28 2.83 -9.53
N ALA A 524 9.13 3.74 -10.57
CA ALA A 524 9.89 4.20 -11.80
C ALA A 524 9.40 5.43 -12.73
N LYS A 525 9.47 5.41 -14.13
CA LYS A 525 9.90 6.47 -15.16
C LYS A 525 9.11 6.73 -16.54
N SER A 526 8.87 8.01 -16.96
CA SER A 526 9.07 8.73 -18.30
C SER A 526 8.11 8.84 -19.56
N PRO A 527 7.94 10.04 -20.21
CA PRO A 527 7.08 10.37 -21.39
C PRO A 527 7.82 10.73 -22.73
N VAL A 528 7.37 11.71 -23.55
CA VAL A 528 6.38 11.77 -24.68
C VAL A 528 6.48 13.18 -25.32
N ALA A 529 6.36 13.34 -26.65
CA ALA A 529 6.12 14.65 -27.28
C ALA A 529 5.49 14.60 -28.70
N TYR A 530 4.15 14.48 -28.80
CA TYR A 530 3.34 15.01 -29.94
C TYR A 530 1.83 14.95 -29.67
N ILE A 531 1.40 14.01 -28.82
CA ILE A 531 -0.01 13.75 -28.51
C ILE A 531 -0.54 14.87 -27.58
N PHE A 532 -1.02 15.99 -28.15
CA PHE A 532 -1.59 17.11 -27.36
C PHE A 532 -3.01 17.58 -27.73
N ILE A 533 -3.63 17.10 -28.82
CA ILE A 533 -5.00 17.49 -29.23
C ILE A 533 -5.99 16.31 -29.17
N THR A 534 -5.62 15.13 -29.70
CA THR A 534 -6.31 13.86 -29.40
C THR A 534 -6.01 13.33 -27.99
N ALA A 535 -5.36 14.17 -27.17
CA ALA A 535 -4.62 13.77 -25.99
C ALA A 535 -5.50 13.35 -24.82
N SER A 536 -6.28 14.25 -24.22
CA SER A 536 -6.91 14.04 -22.91
C SER A 536 -7.58 12.66 -22.73
N MET A 537 -8.26 12.16 -23.76
CA MET A 537 -8.89 10.83 -23.76
C MET A 537 -7.87 9.68 -23.83
N TRP A 538 -6.96 9.67 -24.82
CA TRP A 538 -5.92 8.65 -24.95
C TRP A 538 -4.81 8.77 -23.88
N PHE A 539 -4.65 9.94 -23.28
CA PHE A 539 -3.82 10.23 -22.12
C PHE A 539 -4.44 9.64 -20.86
N MET A 540 -5.76 9.73 -20.65
CA MET A 540 -6.40 9.07 -19.51
C MET A 540 -6.33 7.54 -19.66
N VAL A 541 -6.66 7.01 -20.85
CA VAL A 541 -6.54 5.56 -21.15
C VAL A 541 -5.09 5.09 -21.03
N GLY A 542 -4.15 5.82 -21.63
CA GLY A 542 -2.72 5.53 -21.58
C GLY A 542 -2.11 5.71 -20.19
N THR A 543 -2.62 6.64 -19.38
CA THR A 543 -2.28 6.77 -17.96
C THR A 543 -2.72 5.51 -17.21
N TRP A 544 -3.98 5.10 -17.33
CA TRP A 544 -4.47 3.93 -16.58
C TRP A 544 -3.82 2.61 -17.03
N LEU A 545 -3.51 2.45 -18.32
CA LEU A 545 -2.86 1.25 -18.85
C LEU A 545 -1.33 1.24 -18.68
N PHE A 546 -0.67 2.36 -18.95
CA PHE A 546 0.79 2.44 -19.00
C PHE A 546 1.44 3.11 -17.80
N ALA A 547 0.76 3.86 -16.93
CA ALA A 547 1.39 4.39 -15.70
C ALA A 547 2.12 3.33 -14.85
N PRO A 548 1.66 2.07 -14.71
CA PRO A 548 2.44 1.05 -14.03
C PRO A 548 3.83 0.84 -14.64
N PHE A 549 4.00 0.95 -15.96
CA PHE A 549 5.27 0.80 -16.68
C PHE A 549 6.00 2.14 -16.85
N LEU A 550 5.27 3.25 -17.00
CA LEU A 550 5.76 4.62 -16.81
C LEU A 550 6.23 4.88 -15.37
N PHE A 551 5.90 3.96 -14.46
CA PHE A 551 6.41 3.89 -13.11
C PHE A 551 6.94 2.44 -12.80
N ASN A 552 7.45 1.73 -13.87
CA ASN A 552 8.43 0.59 -13.89
C ASN A 552 9.73 0.86 -14.78
N PRO A 553 11.01 0.71 -14.36
CA PRO A 553 12.17 1.40 -14.95
C PRO A 553 13.02 0.50 -15.82
N SER A 554 13.36 -0.63 -15.22
CA SER A 554 13.62 -1.88 -15.90
C SER A 554 12.40 -2.31 -16.73
N GLY A 555 11.25 -1.63 -16.58
CA GLY A 555 10.11 -1.66 -17.49
C GLY A 555 10.36 -1.08 -18.90
N PHE A 556 11.53 -0.50 -19.20
CA PHE A 556 12.07 -0.46 -20.58
C PHE A 556 13.51 -1.02 -20.65
N GLU A 557 13.84 -2.00 -19.82
CA GLU A 557 15.10 -2.74 -19.89
C GLU A 557 14.87 -4.13 -20.48
N TRP A 558 15.47 -4.36 -21.65
CA TRP A 558 15.20 -5.53 -22.48
C TRP A 558 15.27 -6.87 -21.72
N GLN A 559 16.31 -7.07 -20.91
CA GLN A 559 16.48 -8.33 -20.16
C GLN A 559 15.32 -8.57 -19.19
N LYS A 560 14.95 -7.57 -18.38
CA LYS A 560 13.86 -7.69 -17.41
C LYS A 560 12.50 -7.91 -18.08
N ILE A 561 12.27 -7.34 -19.26
CA ILE A 561 11.04 -7.60 -20.03
C ILE A 561 11.00 -9.04 -20.58
N VAL A 562 12.14 -9.62 -20.96
CA VAL A 562 12.21 -11.05 -21.32
C VAL A 562 11.91 -11.93 -20.10
N ASP A 563 12.47 -11.59 -18.94
CA ASP A 563 12.26 -12.30 -17.67
C ASP A 563 10.77 -12.20 -17.24
N ASP A 564 10.21 -10.99 -17.17
CA ASP A 564 8.79 -10.68 -16.91
C ASP A 564 7.86 -11.42 -17.88
N TRP A 565 8.21 -11.47 -19.17
CA TRP A 565 7.44 -12.20 -20.19
C TRP A 565 7.43 -13.71 -19.91
N THR A 566 8.55 -14.30 -19.50
CA THR A 566 8.55 -15.72 -19.08
C THR A 566 7.73 -15.96 -17.83
N ASP A 567 7.76 -15.07 -16.83
CA ASP A 567 7.02 -15.26 -15.58
C ASP A 567 5.52 -15.02 -15.74
N TRP A 568 5.12 -14.04 -16.54
CA TRP A 568 3.72 -13.88 -16.96
C TRP A 568 3.20 -15.12 -17.70
N ASN A 569 4.02 -15.72 -18.59
CA ASN A 569 3.65 -16.95 -19.30
C ASN A 569 3.55 -18.17 -18.35
N LYS A 570 4.38 -18.26 -17.30
CA LYS A 570 4.21 -19.26 -16.23
C LYS A 570 2.90 -19.02 -15.46
N TRP A 571 2.66 -17.78 -15.02
CA TRP A 571 1.49 -17.39 -14.23
C TRP A 571 0.15 -17.60 -14.96
N ILE A 572 0.06 -17.23 -16.24
CA ILE A 572 -1.16 -17.39 -17.05
C ILE A 572 -1.43 -18.86 -17.43
N SER A 573 -0.40 -19.71 -17.47
CA SER A 573 -0.54 -21.13 -17.81
C SER A 573 -0.81 -22.02 -16.58
N ASN A 574 -0.21 -21.71 -15.43
CA ASN A 574 -0.38 -22.44 -14.17
C ASN A 574 -1.84 -22.58 -13.75
N HIS A 575 -2.25 -23.81 -13.41
CA HIS A 575 -3.54 -24.09 -12.78
C HIS A 575 -3.51 -23.70 -11.29
N GLY A 576 -4.59 -23.04 -10.83
CA GLY A 576 -4.76 -22.65 -9.43
C GLY A 576 -5.46 -23.72 -8.60
N GLY A 577 -5.46 -23.54 -7.28
CA GLY A 577 -6.02 -24.51 -6.34
C GLY A 577 -6.07 -23.97 -4.91
N ILE A 578 -6.65 -24.77 -4.00
CA ILE A 578 -6.70 -24.44 -2.57
C ILE A 578 -5.26 -24.35 -2.05
N GLY A 579 -4.88 -23.21 -1.45
CA GLY A 579 -3.52 -22.93 -0.98
C GLY A 579 -2.55 -22.37 -2.03
N VAL A 580 -2.94 -22.27 -3.31
CA VAL A 580 -2.06 -21.67 -4.34
C VAL A 580 -2.19 -20.14 -4.31
N HIS A 581 -1.12 -19.45 -3.92
CA HIS A 581 -1.04 -17.98 -3.87
C HIS A 581 -1.34 -17.34 -5.24
N ALA A 582 -2.00 -16.17 -5.23
CA ALA A 582 -2.41 -15.43 -6.43
C ALA A 582 -1.24 -15.05 -7.35
N GLU A 583 -0.06 -14.78 -6.78
CA GLU A 583 1.19 -14.49 -7.51
C GLU A 583 1.69 -15.67 -8.36
N LYS A 584 1.25 -16.91 -8.07
CA LYS A 584 1.75 -18.13 -8.74
C LYS A 584 0.78 -18.72 -9.78
N SER A 585 -0.47 -18.27 -9.83
CA SER A 585 -1.45 -18.67 -10.84
C SER A 585 -2.52 -17.60 -11.08
N TRP A 586 -2.75 -17.30 -12.36
CA TRP A 586 -3.88 -16.50 -12.82
C TRP A 586 -5.24 -17.00 -12.32
N GLU A 587 -5.44 -18.32 -12.15
CA GLU A 587 -6.74 -18.82 -11.66
C GLU A 587 -6.99 -18.45 -10.20
N SER A 588 -5.95 -18.51 -9.35
CA SER A 588 -6.03 -18.07 -7.96
C SER A 588 -6.25 -16.57 -7.85
N TRP A 589 -5.55 -15.77 -8.67
CA TRP A 589 -5.77 -14.32 -8.75
C TRP A 589 -7.19 -13.97 -9.23
N TRP A 590 -7.65 -14.60 -10.31
CA TRP A 590 -8.96 -14.35 -10.92
C TRP A 590 -10.12 -14.71 -9.99
N GLU A 591 -10.03 -15.82 -9.24
CA GLU A 591 -11.04 -16.16 -8.25
C GLU A 591 -10.98 -15.27 -6.99
N LYS A 592 -9.78 -14.79 -6.58
CA LYS A 592 -9.63 -13.82 -5.49
C LYS A 592 -10.20 -12.45 -5.85
N GLU A 593 -9.90 -11.89 -7.02
CA GLU A 593 -10.41 -10.56 -7.35
C GLU A 593 -11.94 -10.53 -7.46
N GLN A 594 -12.56 -11.64 -7.85
CA GLN A 594 -14.03 -11.82 -7.81
C GLN A 594 -14.60 -12.19 -6.42
N GLU A 595 -13.80 -12.29 -5.35
CA GLU A 595 -14.34 -12.74 -4.06
C GLU A 595 -15.37 -11.76 -3.49
N HIS A 596 -15.27 -10.45 -3.78
CA HIS A 596 -16.29 -9.47 -3.39
C HIS A 596 -17.71 -9.81 -3.89
N LEU A 597 -17.84 -10.44 -5.07
CA LEU A 597 -19.13 -10.85 -5.64
C LEU A 597 -19.83 -11.96 -4.83
N LYS A 598 -19.09 -12.68 -3.97
CA LYS A 598 -19.63 -13.69 -3.02
C LYS A 598 -20.47 -13.07 -1.92
N TYR A 599 -20.16 -11.83 -1.53
CA TYR A 599 -20.84 -11.07 -0.47
C TYR A 599 -21.82 -10.04 -1.02
N SER A 600 -21.73 -9.73 -2.32
CA SER A 600 -22.64 -8.85 -3.05
C SER A 600 -24.11 -9.33 -2.98
N GLY A 601 -24.96 -8.56 -2.33
CA GLY A 601 -26.41 -8.81 -2.29
C GLY A 601 -27.09 -8.50 -3.62
N LYS A 602 -28.36 -8.92 -3.78
CA LYS A 602 -29.13 -8.79 -5.04
C LYS A 602 -29.06 -7.41 -5.71
N ARG A 603 -29.01 -6.33 -4.92
CA ARG A 603 -28.86 -4.94 -5.44
C ARG A 603 -27.50 -4.71 -6.13
N GLY A 604 -26.41 -5.20 -5.54
CA GLY A 604 -25.07 -5.15 -6.14
C GLY A 604 -24.98 -6.02 -7.39
N THR A 605 -25.58 -7.22 -7.38
CA THR A 605 -25.68 -8.07 -8.60
C THR A 605 -26.40 -7.36 -9.75
N ILE A 606 -27.51 -6.66 -9.46
CA ILE A 606 -28.25 -5.87 -10.45
C ILE A 606 -27.43 -4.67 -10.92
N ALA A 607 -26.71 -3.99 -10.03
CA ALA A 607 -25.82 -2.87 -10.38
C ALA A 607 -24.70 -3.31 -11.35
N GLU A 608 -24.03 -4.44 -11.09
CA GLU A 608 -23.01 -5.00 -11.99
C GLU A 608 -23.57 -5.32 -13.38
N ILE A 609 -24.76 -5.93 -13.44
CA ILE A 609 -25.43 -6.24 -14.71
C ILE A 609 -25.78 -4.94 -15.46
N LEU A 610 -26.35 -3.94 -14.80
CA LEU A 610 -26.65 -2.63 -15.41
C LEU A 610 -25.38 -1.90 -15.88
N LEU A 611 -24.30 -1.96 -15.11
CA LEU A 611 -23.00 -1.41 -15.50
C LEU A 611 -22.41 -2.13 -16.71
N ALA A 612 -22.67 -3.43 -16.89
CA ALA A 612 -22.24 -4.20 -18.06
C ALA A 612 -23.09 -3.92 -19.32
N VAL A 613 -24.36 -3.48 -19.20
CA VAL A 613 -25.22 -3.13 -20.35
C VAL A 613 -24.57 -2.09 -21.28
N ARG A 614 -23.71 -1.20 -20.77
CA ARG A 614 -22.99 -0.19 -21.58
C ARG A 614 -22.23 -0.76 -22.78
N PHE A 615 -21.69 -1.97 -22.65
CA PHE A 615 -20.92 -2.62 -23.72
C PHE A 615 -21.81 -3.08 -24.90
N PHE A 616 -23.06 -3.41 -24.63
CA PHE A 616 -24.06 -3.79 -25.63
C PHE A 616 -24.58 -2.56 -26.39
N ILE A 617 -24.75 -1.43 -25.70
CA ILE A 617 -25.08 -0.13 -26.31
C ILE A 617 -23.96 0.31 -27.27
N TYR A 618 -22.69 0.13 -26.88
CA TYR A 618 -21.54 0.40 -27.75
C TYR A 618 -21.53 -0.48 -29.01
N GLN A 619 -21.79 -1.78 -28.86
CA GLN A 619 -21.93 -2.71 -29.99
C GLN A 619 -23.05 -2.28 -30.94
N TYR A 620 -24.21 -1.87 -30.42
CA TYR A 620 -25.34 -1.40 -31.24
C TYR A 620 -24.95 -0.18 -32.07
N GLY A 621 -24.25 0.80 -31.48
CA GLY A 621 -23.77 1.98 -32.19
C GLY A 621 -22.73 1.67 -33.27
N LEU A 622 -21.80 0.73 -33.04
CA LEU A 622 -20.87 0.29 -34.09
C LEU A 622 -21.60 -0.44 -35.24
N VAL A 623 -22.57 -1.32 -34.92
CA VAL A 623 -23.35 -2.05 -35.94
C VAL A 623 -24.23 -1.11 -36.77
N TYR A 624 -24.72 0.00 -36.18
CA TYR A 624 -25.50 1.03 -36.88
C TYR A 624 -24.72 1.73 -38.02
N HIS A 625 -23.39 1.76 -37.92
CA HIS A 625 -22.48 2.38 -38.90
C HIS A 625 -21.86 1.37 -39.91
N LEU A 626 -22.22 0.09 -39.86
CA LEU A 626 -21.76 -0.89 -40.86
C LEU A 626 -22.52 -0.74 -42.19
N ASN A 627 -21.80 -0.66 -43.31
CA ASN A 627 -22.40 -0.49 -44.64
C ASN A 627 -23.09 -1.77 -45.17
N ILE A 628 -22.99 -2.88 -44.43
CA ILE A 628 -23.41 -4.22 -44.84
C ILE A 628 -24.94 -4.36 -44.87
N THR A 629 -25.66 -3.68 -43.97
CA THR A 629 -27.11 -3.86 -43.79
C THR A 629 -27.90 -2.61 -44.13
N LYS A 630 -28.68 -2.69 -45.22
CA LYS A 630 -29.61 -1.62 -45.63
C LYS A 630 -30.69 -1.34 -44.58
N ASP A 631 -31.18 -2.37 -43.89
CA ASP A 631 -32.11 -2.24 -42.78
C ASP A 631 -31.36 -2.04 -41.45
N ARG A 632 -31.46 -0.85 -40.87
CA ARG A 632 -30.90 -0.50 -39.54
C ARG A 632 -31.74 -1.07 -38.38
N SER A 633 -32.24 -2.30 -38.52
CA SER A 633 -33.17 -2.92 -37.57
C SER A 633 -32.47 -3.60 -36.40
N ILE A 634 -33.13 -3.62 -35.23
CA ILE A 634 -32.61 -4.28 -34.01
C ILE A 634 -32.50 -5.81 -34.15
N LEU A 635 -33.06 -6.40 -35.21
CA LEU A 635 -32.91 -7.81 -35.57
C LEU A 635 -31.49 -8.12 -36.08
N VAL A 636 -30.86 -7.22 -36.85
CA VAL A 636 -29.45 -7.34 -37.27
C VAL A 636 -28.54 -7.44 -36.03
N TYR A 637 -28.81 -6.58 -35.06
CA TYR A 637 -28.12 -6.58 -33.77
C TYR A 637 -28.30 -7.91 -33.02
N GLY A 638 -29.54 -8.43 -32.92
CA GLY A 638 -29.81 -9.74 -32.32
C GLY A 638 -29.15 -10.92 -33.04
N ILE A 639 -29.09 -10.90 -34.38
CA ILE A 639 -28.41 -11.93 -35.19
C ILE A 639 -26.91 -11.97 -34.88
N SER A 640 -26.27 -10.82 -34.60
CA SER A 640 -24.84 -10.78 -34.23
C SER A 640 -24.52 -11.62 -32.98
N TRP A 641 -25.47 -11.74 -32.03
CA TRP A 641 -25.26 -12.53 -30.82
C TRP A 641 -25.20 -14.04 -31.08
N LEU A 642 -25.78 -14.53 -32.19
CA LEU A 642 -25.65 -15.93 -32.61
C LEU A 642 -24.21 -16.31 -32.91
N VAL A 643 -23.41 -15.38 -33.43
CA VAL A 643 -21.95 -15.56 -33.63
C VAL A 643 -21.24 -15.77 -32.30
N ILE A 644 -21.63 -15.01 -31.27
CA ILE A 644 -21.05 -15.14 -29.92
C ILE A 644 -21.47 -16.47 -29.27
N VAL A 645 -22.72 -16.89 -29.44
CA VAL A 645 -23.19 -18.22 -29.00
C VAL A 645 -22.43 -19.34 -29.71
N ALA A 646 -22.17 -19.23 -31.02
CA ALA A 646 -21.37 -20.19 -31.77
C ALA A 646 -19.92 -20.27 -31.22
N ILE A 647 -19.28 -19.12 -30.96
CA ILE A 647 -17.94 -19.07 -30.35
C ILE A 647 -17.92 -19.72 -28.95
N LEU A 648 -18.92 -19.44 -28.11
CA LEU A 648 -19.09 -20.08 -26.79
C LEU A 648 -19.27 -21.60 -26.89
N LEU A 649 -20.03 -22.08 -27.88
CA LEU A 649 -20.21 -23.51 -28.15
C LEU A 649 -18.91 -24.17 -28.64
N VAL A 650 -18.18 -23.55 -29.57
CA VAL A 650 -16.87 -24.05 -30.04
C VAL A 650 -15.88 -24.15 -28.88
N MET A 651 -15.77 -23.12 -28.03
CA MET A 651 -14.92 -23.17 -26.84
C MET A 651 -15.34 -24.25 -25.84
N LYS A 652 -16.65 -24.47 -25.64
CA LYS A 652 -17.17 -25.55 -24.79
C LYS A 652 -16.76 -26.92 -25.34
N THR A 653 -16.89 -27.14 -26.65
CA THR A 653 -16.46 -28.38 -27.33
C THR A 653 -14.95 -28.60 -27.21
N VAL A 654 -14.12 -27.58 -27.44
CA VAL A 654 -12.66 -27.66 -27.26
C VAL A 654 -12.28 -27.94 -25.79
N SER A 655 -13.00 -27.36 -24.82
CA SER A 655 -12.77 -27.57 -23.39
C SER A 655 -13.12 -29.00 -22.94
N VAL A 656 -14.25 -29.54 -23.40
CA VAL A 656 -14.64 -30.94 -23.16
C VAL A 656 -13.69 -31.91 -23.86
N GLY A 657 -13.28 -31.61 -25.10
CA GLY A 657 -12.28 -32.36 -25.85
C GLY A 657 -10.94 -32.41 -25.11
N ARG A 658 -10.49 -31.30 -24.52
CA ARG A 658 -9.27 -31.25 -23.70
C ARG A 658 -9.34 -32.23 -22.54
N ARG A 659 -10.46 -32.28 -21.82
CA ARG A 659 -10.64 -33.17 -20.66
C ARG A 659 -10.69 -34.66 -21.03
N ARG A 660 -11.23 -35.02 -22.21
CA ARG A 660 -11.35 -36.42 -22.65
C ARG A 660 -10.12 -36.95 -23.38
N PHE A 661 -9.40 -36.13 -24.15
CA PHE A 661 -8.39 -36.61 -25.11
C PHE A 661 -6.97 -36.03 -24.90
N SER A 662 -6.79 -34.98 -24.09
CA SER A 662 -5.47 -34.31 -23.99
C SER A 662 -4.41 -35.10 -23.21
N ALA A 663 -4.78 -36.12 -22.45
CA ALA A 663 -3.83 -36.98 -21.73
C ALA A 663 -3.28 -38.11 -22.62
N SER A 664 -4.16 -38.78 -23.36
CA SER A 664 -3.85 -39.96 -24.19
C SER A 664 -3.45 -39.64 -25.63
N PHE A 665 -3.99 -38.57 -26.23
CA PHE A 665 -3.86 -38.29 -27.67
C PHE A 665 -3.46 -36.84 -27.96
N GLN A 666 -2.32 -36.38 -27.39
CA GLN A 666 -1.85 -35.00 -27.52
C GLN A 666 -1.72 -34.50 -28.96
N LEU A 667 -1.24 -35.33 -29.89
CA LEU A 667 -1.03 -34.94 -31.30
C LEU A 667 -2.38 -34.79 -32.02
N VAL A 668 -3.29 -35.76 -31.85
CA VAL A 668 -4.66 -35.68 -32.38
C VAL A 668 -5.39 -34.46 -31.82
N PHE A 669 -5.22 -34.14 -30.53
CA PHE A 669 -5.83 -32.96 -29.93
C PHE A 669 -5.22 -31.64 -30.43
N ARG A 670 -3.93 -31.59 -30.79
CA ARG A 670 -3.33 -30.46 -31.51
C ARG A 670 -3.90 -30.32 -32.93
N LEU A 671 -4.04 -31.44 -33.65
CA LEU A 671 -4.63 -31.45 -35.00
C LEU A 671 -6.10 -30.99 -35.00
N ILE A 672 -6.90 -31.46 -34.03
CA ILE A 672 -8.30 -31.02 -33.85
C ILE A 672 -8.37 -29.52 -33.60
N LYS A 673 -7.50 -28.95 -32.75
CA LYS A 673 -7.43 -27.49 -32.55
C LYS A 673 -7.09 -26.74 -33.84
N PHE A 674 -6.12 -27.25 -34.61
CA PHE A 674 -5.74 -26.65 -35.89
C PHE A 674 -6.88 -26.70 -36.91
N LEU A 675 -7.57 -27.83 -37.04
CA LEU A 675 -8.74 -27.99 -37.93
C LEU A 675 -9.91 -27.09 -37.52
N ILE A 676 -10.17 -26.92 -36.22
CA ILE A 676 -11.19 -25.98 -35.71
C ILE A 676 -10.79 -24.52 -36.00
N PHE A 677 -9.51 -24.18 -35.86
CA PHE A 677 -9.01 -22.84 -36.22
C PHE A 677 -9.11 -22.57 -37.72
N VAL A 678 -8.68 -23.52 -38.56
CA VAL A 678 -8.76 -23.41 -40.03
C VAL A 678 -10.22 -23.29 -40.49
N THR A 679 -11.14 -24.13 -40.00
CA THR A 679 -12.56 -24.02 -40.36
C THR A 679 -13.19 -22.71 -39.88
N PHE A 680 -12.85 -22.21 -38.69
CA PHE A 680 -13.29 -20.89 -38.23
C PHE A 680 -12.76 -19.76 -39.13
N VAL A 681 -11.47 -19.78 -39.49
CA VAL A 681 -10.86 -18.80 -40.39
C VAL A 681 -11.45 -18.88 -41.80
N SER A 682 -11.69 -20.08 -42.34
CA SER A 682 -12.38 -20.25 -43.64
C SER A 682 -13.81 -19.70 -43.62
N ILE A 683 -14.58 -19.96 -42.55
CA ILE A 683 -15.94 -19.41 -42.39
C ILE A 683 -15.89 -17.87 -42.30
N LEU A 684 -14.92 -17.31 -41.58
CA LEU A 684 -14.73 -15.86 -41.46
C LEU A 684 -14.36 -15.23 -42.82
N ILE A 685 -13.45 -15.84 -43.59
CA ILE A 685 -13.07 -15.38 -44.93
C ILE A 685 -14.27 -15.46 -45.89
N ILE A 686 -15.03 -16.56 -45.87
CA ILE A 686 -16.25 -16.73 -46.67
C ILE A 686 -17.28 -15.65 -46.33
N LEU A 687 -17.48 -15.34 -45.04
CA LEU A 687 -18.36 -14.25 -44.60
C LEU A 687 -17.90 -12.87 -45.11
N ILE A 688 -16.61 -12.55 -44.97
CA ILE A 688 -16.02 -11.29 -45.45
C ILE A 688 -16.22 -11.11 -46.96
N VAL A 689 -15.95 -12.17 -47.74
CA VAL A 689 -16.09 -12.17 -49.21
C VAL A 689 -17.56 -12.10 -49.63
N PHE A 690 -18.43 -12.92 -49.02
CA PHE A 690 -19.85 -13.00 -49.41
C PHE A 690 -20.62 -11.73 -49.03
N ALA A 691 -20.37 -11.16 -47.85
CA ALA A 691 -20.94 -9.89 -47.42
C ALA A 691 -20.25 -8.65 -48.02
N LYS A 692 -19.22 -8.85 -48.88
CA LYS A 692 -18.42 -7.79 -49.53
C LYS A 692 -17.87 -6.75 -48.54
N MET A 693 -17.44 -7.19 -47.37
CA MET A 693 -17.00 -6.31 -46.29
C MET A 693 -15.75 -5.53 -46.69
N THR A 694 -15.71 -4.24 -46.39
CA THR A 694 -14.46 -3.48 -46.49
C THR A 694 -13.51 -3.83 -45.33
N PHE A 695 -12.24 -3.42 -45.46
CA PHE A 695 -11.28 -3.49 -44.35
C PHE A 695 -11.77 -2.69 -43.12
N GLN A 696 -12.45 -1.56 -43.34
CA GLN A 696 -13.06 -0.76 -42.28
C GLN A 696 -14.22 -1.49 -41.59
N ASP A 697 -15.16 -2.09 -42.34
CA ASP A 697 -16.25 -2.89 -41.76
C ASP A 697 -15.69 -4.07 -40.93
N THR A 698 -14.58 -4.67 -41.38
CA THR A 698 -13.92 -5.78 -40.67
C THR A 698 -13.35 -5.34 -39.32
N ILE A 699 -12.73 -4.14 -39.26
CA ILE A 699 -12.26 -3.54 -38.00
C ILE A 699 -13.44 -3.17 -37.10
N VAL A 700 -14.50 -2.56 -37.65
CA VAL A 700 -15.71 -2.17 -36.89
C VAL A 700 -16.39 -3.40 -36.27
N CYS A 701 -16.51 -4.51 -37.01
CA CYS A 701 -17.00 -5.78 -36.48
C CYS A 701 -16.14 -6.32 -35.32
N LEU A 702 -14.82 -6.30 -35.45
CA LEU A 702 -13.91 -6.74 -34.38
C LEU A 702 -14.02 -5.86 -33.12
N LEU A 703 -14.11 -4.54 -33.31
CA LEU A 703 -14.36 -3.57 -32.23
C LEU A 703 -15.77 -3.71 -31.62
N ALA A 704 -16.75 -4.23 -32.34
CA ALA A 704 -18.08 -4.51 -31.81
C ALA A 704 -18.10 -5.79 -30.95
N PHE A 705 -17.45 -6.87 -31.41
CA PHE A 705 -17.50 -8.15 -30.71
C PHE A 705 -16.65 -8.20 -29.43
N LEU A 706 -15.47 -7.56 -29.39
CA LEU A 706 -14.59 -7.61 -28.21
C LEU A 706 -15.23 -7.02 -26.93
N PRO A 707 -15.82 -5.81 -26.92
CA PRO A 707 -16.45 -5.27 -25.72
C PRO A 707 -17.75 -6.01 -25.38
N THR A 708 -18.48 -6.54 -26.37
CA THR A 708 -19.68 -7.36 -26.13
C THR A 708 -19.34 -8.65 -25.39
N GLY A 709 -18.27 -9.34 -25.81
CA GLY A 709 -17.79 -10.54 -25.12
C GLY A 709 -17.29 -10.23 -23.71
N TRP A 710 -16.69 -9.06 -23.48
CA TRP A 710 -16.36 -8.57 -22.15
C TRP A 710 -17.60 -8.25 -21.29
N GLY A 711 -18.62 -7.59 -21.85
CA GLY A 711 -19.90 -7.34 -21.17
C GLY A 711 -20.62 -8.62 -20.76
N LEU A 712 -20.66 -9.62 -21.64
CA LEU A 712 -21.17 -10.97 -21.33
C LEU A 712 -20.35 -11.67 -20.24
N LEU A 713 -19.03 -11.47 -20.21
CA LEU A 713 -18.14 -12.01 -19.18
C LEU A 713 -18.41 -11.36 -17.81
N LEU A 714 -18.63 -10.04 -17.74
CA LEU A 714 -19.01 -9.36 -16.49
C LEU A 714 -20.38 -9.83 -15.97
N ILE A 715 -21.38 -9.96 -16.85
CA ILE A 715 -22.68 -10.55 -16.49
C ILE A 715 -22.50 -12.00 -16.01
N ALA A 716 -21.60 -12.77 -16.61
CA ALA A 716 -21.28 -14.12 -16.18
C ALA A 716 -20.58 -14.18 -14.81
N GLN A 717 -19.73 -13.20 -14.46
CA GLN A 717 -19.17 -13.06 -13.12
C GLN A 717 -20.25 -12.74 -12.08
N ALA A 718 -21.15 -11.79 -12.37
CA ALA A 718 -22.27 -11.46 -11.49
C ALA A 718 -23.21 -12.67 -11.27
N CYS A 719 -23.45 -13.46 -12.32
CA CYS A 719 -24.28 -14.67 -12.30
C CYS A 719 -23.51 -15.97 -11.95
N LYS A 720 -22.30 -15.87 -11.37
CA LYS A 720 -21.39 -16.98 -11.04
C LYS A 720 -22.04 -18.17 -10.30
N PRO A 721 -22.95 -18.00 -9.32
CA PRO A 721 -23.63 -19.14 -8.68
C PRO A 721 -24.46 -19.97 -9.67
N ALA A 722 -25.28 -19.31 -10.51
CA ALA A 722 -26.11 -20.00 -11.50
C ALA A 722 -25.26 -20.69 -12.58
N LEU A 723 -24.20 -20.02 -13.07
CA LEU A 723 -23.32 -20.58 -14.11
C LEU A 723 -22.40 -21.70 -13.58
N ARG A 724 -22.16 -21.80 -12.28
CA ARG A 724 -21.58 -23.00 -11.65
C ARG A 724 -22.58 -24.16 -11.66
N ASN A 725 -23.84 -23.93 -11.29
CA ASN A 725 -24.88 -24.98 -11.32
C ASN A 725 -25.14 -25.53 -12.74
N PHE A 726 -25.14 -24.69 -13.77
CA PHE A 726 -25.24 -25.13 -15.18
C PHE A 726 -23.93 -25.70 -15.77
N GLY A 727 -22.85 -25.82 -14.98
CA GLY A 727 -21.55 -26.32 -15.42
C GLY A 727 -20.80 -25.43 -16.43
N LEU A 728 -21.32 -24.24 -16.74
CA LEU A 728 -20.77 -23.32 -17.74
C LEU A 728 -19.55 -22.53 -17.23
N TRP A 729 -19.33 -22.47 -15.91
CA TRP A 729 -18.21 -21.74 -15.29
C TRP A 729 -16.83 -22.08 -15.89
N GLY A 730 -16.61 -23.34 -16.30
CA GLY A 730 -15.37 -23.76 -16.96
C GLY A 730 -15.14 -23.13 -18.34
N SER A 731 -16.20 -22.79 -19.07
CA SER A 731 -16.11 -22.05 -20.35
C SER A 731 -15.92 -20.55 -20.11
N VAL A 732 -16.59 -19.98 -19.10
CA VAL A 732 -16.39 -18.57 -18.68
C VAL A 732 -14.94 -18.34 -18.25
N ARG A 733 -14.36 -19.24 -17.44
CA ARG A 733 -12.95 -19.18 -17.02
C ARG A 733 -11.98 -19.31 -18.21
N ALA A 734 -12.33 -20.10 -19.24
CA ALA A 734 -11.51 -20.23 -20.45
C ALA A 734 -11.55 -18.96 -21.32
N LEU A 735 -12.74 -18.37 -21.53
CA LEU A 735 -12.91 -17.12 -22.26
C LEU A 735 -12.18 -15.96 -21.56
N ALA A 736 -12.31 -15.86 -20.24
CA ALA A 736 -11.62 -14.85 -19.45
C ALA A 736 -10.10 -14.89 -19.63
N ARG A 737 -9.49 -16.08 -19.59
CA ARG A 737 -8.05 -16.21 -19.85
C ARG A 737 -7.68 -15.78 -21.28
N GLY A 738 -8.56 -16.00 -22.25
CA GLY A 738 -8.38 -15.50 -23.62
C GLY A 738 -8.28 -13.97 -23.67
N TYR A 739 -9.20 -13.26 -23.01
CA TYR A 739 -9.13 -11.79 -22.89
C TYR A 739 -7.84 -11.34 -22.20
N GLU A 740 -7.50 -11.94 -21.06
CA GLU A 740 -6.30 -11.58 -20.28
C GLU A 740 -4.99 -11.87 -21.05
N MET A 741 -4.95 -12.93 -21.86
CA MET A 741 -3.85 -13.20 -22.80
C MET A 741 -3.75 -12.14 -23.89
N THR A 742 -4.88 -11.68 -24.46
CA THR A 742 -4.91 -10.63 -25.48
C THR A 742 -4.51 -9.26 -24.91
N ILE A 743 -4.98 -8.91 -23.71
CA ILE A 743 -4.58 -7.68 -23.01
C ILE A 743 -3.10 -7.72 -22.63
N GLY A 744 -2.59 -8.84 -22.13
CA GLY A 744 -1.16 -9.03 -21.85
C GLY A 744 -0.31 -8.81 -23.10
N LEU A 745 -0.64 -9.46 -24.22
CA LEU A 745 0.04 -9.24 -25.51
C LEU A 745 0.00 -7.77 -25.97
N LEU A 746 -1.14 -7.09 -25.80
CA LEU A 746 -1.32 -5.68 -26.16
C LEU A 746 -0.48 -4.74 -25.28
N LEU A 747 -0.25 -5.07 -24.01
CA LEU A 747 0.63 -4.31 -23.11
C LEU A 747 2.11 -4.61 -23.36
N PHE A 748 2.50 -5.89 -23.46
CA PHE A 748 3.90 -6.29 -23.66
C PHE A 748 4.47 -5.82 -25.01
N SER A 749 3.68 -5.81 -26.09
CA SER A 749 4.23 -5.53 -27.44
C SER A 749 4.80 -4.11 -27.60
N PRO A 750 4.11 -3.01 -27.20
CA PRO A 750 4.69 -1.67 -27.19
C PRO A 750 5.88 -1.52 -26.23
N ILE A 751 5.82 -2.20 -25.08
CA ILE A 751 6.86 -2.12 -24.04
C ILE A 751 8.16 -2.77 -24.53
N ALA A 752 8.08 -3.98 -25.11
CA ALA A 752 9.22 -4.66 -25.71
C ALA A 752 9.82 -3.87 -26.89
N PHE A 753 8.97 -3.24 -27.71
CA PHE A 753 9.43 -2.37 -28.80
C PHE A 753 10.19 -1.14 -28.27
N LEU A 754 9.69 -0.46 -27.23
CA LEU A 754 10.38 0.69 -26.62
C LEU A 754 11.69 0.29 -25.93
N ALA A 755 11.70 -0.87 -25.26
CA ALA A 755 12.88 -1.39 -24.57
C ALA A 755 13.99 -1.90 -25.48
N TRP A 756 13.70 -2.13 -26.76
CA TRP A 756 14.69 -2.43 -27.80
C TRP A 756 15.66 -1.26 -28.03
N PHE A 757 15.28 -0.03 -27.63
CA PHE A 757 16.09 1.18 -27.81
C PHE A 757 16.83 1.56 -26.50
N PRO A 758 18.16 1.41 -26.40
CA PRO A 758 18.88 1.61 -25.14
C PRO A 758 18.70 3.00 -24.51
N PHE A 759 18.63 4.04 -25.34
CA PHE A 759 18.45 5.44 -24.90
C PHE A 759 17.14 5.65 -24.13
N VAL A 760 16.09 4.88 -24.46
CA VAL A 760 14.80 4.96 -23.78
C VAL A 760 15.02 4.65 -22.31
N SER A 761 15.71 3.55 -21.98
CA SER A 761 16.00 3.20 -20.59
C SER A 761 16.77 4.30 -19.83
N GLU A 762 17.69 5.03 -20.48
CA GLU A 762 18.56 6.00 -19.82
C GLU A 762 17.90 7.36 -19.56
N PHE A 763 17.28 7.95 -20.60
CA PHE A 763 16.49 9.19 -20.48
C PHE A 763 15.48 9.07 -19.33
N GLN A 764 14.85 7.92 -19.31
CA GLN A 764 13.81 7.50 -18.38
C GLN A 764 14.39 7.51 -16.94
N THR A 765 15.59 6.98 -16.68
CA THR A 765 16.26 6.99 -15.34
C THR A 765 16.47 8.39 -14.79
N ARG A 766 16.91 9.31 -15.64
CA ARG A 766 17.26 10.68 -15.26
C ARG A 766 16.04 11.52 -14.84
N MET A 767 14.83 11.09 -15.17
CA MET A 767 13.61 11.83 -14.84
C MET A 767 13.22 11.76 -13.35
N LEU A 768 13.50 10.63 -12.68
CA LEU A 768 13.02 10.38 -11.32
C LEU A 768 14.04 10.66 -10.24
N PHE A 769 15.22 10.12 -10.47
CA PHE A 769 16.19 9.91 -9.43
C PHE A 769 17.02 11.18 -9.32
N ASN A 770 17.18 11.65 -8.09
CA ASN A 770 18.10 12.74 -7.81
C ASN A 770 19.47 12.42 -8.42
N GLN A 771 20.15 13.43 -8.99
CA GLN A 771 21.39 13.26 -9.75
C GLN A 771 22.48 12.48 -9.00
N ALA A 772 22.51 12.58 -7.67
CA ALA A 772 23.39 11.79 -6.81
C ALA A 772 23.19 10.26 -6.97
N PHE A 773 21.93 9.79 -6.94
CA PHE A 773 21.60 8.37 -7.09
C PHE A 773 21.76 7.91 -8.55
N SER A 774 21.37 8.75 -9.52
CA SER A 774 21.57 8.45 -10.95
C SER A 774 23.05 8.26 -11.33
N ARG A 775 23.97 9.01 -10.71
CA ARG A 775 25.42 8.80 -10.89
C ARG A 775 25.90 7.48 -10.27
N GLY A 776 25.39 7.10 -9.10
CA GLY A 776 25.69 5.82 -8.47
C GLY A 776 25.29 4.62 -9.34
N LEU A 777 24.07 4.64 -9.90
CA LEU A 777 23.57 3.59 -10.81
C LEU A 777 24.36 3.48 -12.12
N GLN A 778 24.81 4.60 -12.69
CA GLN A 778 25.68 4.55 -13.88
C GLN A 778 27.04 3.91 -13.56
N ILE A 779 27.63 4.24 -12.40
CA ILE A 779 28.90 3.66 -11.96
C ILE A 779 28.76 2.15 -11.66
N SER A 780 27.68 1.70 -11.00
CA SER A 780 27.49 0.26 -10.75
C SER A 780 27.29 -0.54 -12.04
N ARG A 781 26.57 -0.01 -13.03
CA ARG A 781 26.40 -0.66 -14.35
C ARG A 781 27.73 -0.80 -15.10
N ILE A 782 28.60 0.20 -15.05
CA ILE A 782 29.95 0.14 -15.66
C ILE A 782 30.81 -0.92 -14.97
N LEU A 783 30.80 -0.98 -13.63
CA LEU A 783 31.54 -2.00 -12.85
C LEU A 783 30.97 -3.41 -13.06
N GLY A 784 29.64 -3.53 -13.16
CA GLY A 784 28.93 -4.79 -13.44
C GLY A 784 29.23 -5.37 -14.82
N GLY A 785 29.39 -4.51 -15.85
CA GLY A 785 29.88 -4.90 -17.17
C GLY A 785 31.24 -5.59 -17.08
N HIS A 786 32.21 -4.96 -16.42
CA HIS A 786 33.54 -5.54 -16.22
C HIS A 786 33.54 -6.84 -15.37
N LYS A 787 32.62 -7.01 -14.40
CA LYS A 787 32.40 -8.31 -13.72
C LYS A 787 31.93 -9.37 -14.74
N LYS A 788 30.98 -9.05 -15.64
CA LYS A 788 30.43 -9.98 -16.64
C LYS A 788 31.44 -10.39 -17.72
N ASP A 789 32.24 -9.45 -18.23
CA ASP A 789 33.26 -9.76 -19.23
C ASP A 789 34.38 -10.65 -18.66
N ARG A 790 34.80 -10.42 -17.40
CA ARG A 790 35.71 -11.35 -16.70
C ARG A 790 35.09 -12.73 -16.49
N ALA A 791 33.80 -12.82 -16.16
CA ALA A 791 33.10 -14.09 -16.01
C ALA A 791 32.90 -14.85 -17.34
N ARG A 792 33.01 -14.16 -18.48
CA ARG A 792 33.03 -14.74 -19.82
C ARG A 792 34.42 -15.24 -20.21
N ASN A 793 35.45 -14.41 -20.03
CA ASN A 793 36.84 -14.79 -20.33
C ASN A 793 37.41 -15.90 -19.41
N ASN A 794 36.74 -16.23 -18.31
CA ASN A 794 37.04 -17.39 -17.46
C ASN A 794 36.23 -18.65 -17.82
N LYS A 795 35.65 -18.72 -19.03
CA LYS A 795 34.86 -19.86 -19.53
C LYS A 795 35.22 -20.35 -20.95
N ASP A 796 36.22 -19.73 -21.56
CA ASP A 796 36.85 -20.15 -22.81
C ASP A 796 38.24 -20.74 -22.50
#